data_AF-A0A4D4MCD3-F1
#
_entry.id   AF-A0A4D4MCD3-F1
#
_cell.length_a   1.000
_cell.length_b   1.000
_cell.length_c   1.000
_cell.angle_alpha   90.00
_cell.angle_beta   90.00
_cell.angle_gamma   90.00
#
_symmetry.space_group_name_H-M   'P 1'
#
loop_
_entity.id
_entity.type
_entity.pdbx_description
1 polymer ?
#
loop_
_entity_poly.entity_id
_entity_poly.type
_entity_poly.pdbx_seq_one_letter_code
_entity_poly.pdbx_strand_id
1 'polypeptide(L)'
;MNSDFWSLLYGLAETAPAPAARLVGAYLWRHLARARADDSGDPFESGHLSTHSQFADTVLSRIAEAEPEAYVSQVLPFVIDVATAGSTGGTDAYAPSGRWAHRLVGGHGVDAALLTALDTALRSLAANSPAAAADALQQLTPSPVQELRFLACRVYAVMNQADEAIAWLLNDERNLRLGWLSSARWASRELIEATTPHCSDETLERLTAMLLDYYPAWEHRRQKGQHSAWGWSQYELLSAICPSRRSDAGCRRLAEWERKFPGQVPSPPTPIQTGFVGSPISDHAARHMTNEQWHRALNMYAKPQAERFWPPQGGVHELAQTLGSRAEQEPERFTDFAFTLGPDAPATYLCAIVGAVTPHLDADRWEQLALHTHQILGPAAAPTICRALQSAPQNFTAASLPALDSYTTDPHPEQDIRDADAEGTRTDLLTAGMNATRGQAALTVAALLFHGSEHLHALTPLVTRLANDSVLAVRVCAAQAVLALMKHDPQIALDTTEQLLNHQDANAYNASTTQRLLINILVREPSRFAAHLARALQGPGDTAELAGQSWAVATIQGCLTPDLPNSTDELNALARRGAASVFADNIDHYPHLVPLFNDDDADVRKNASQGMRQVFDLFPAQADELVRAFLDGKAFPDHLEHLAFALYDHAGPLPTVAIDACERIVQHAGRELGDLRTHRAADGHHLVSAVLRLYRQSRQAERIRCLDVIDRLSQAGAYGLTAALENER
;
A
#
# COMPACT_ATOMS: atom_id res chain seq x y z
N MET A 1 13.79 -16.50 10.36
CA MET A 1 14.12 -16.54 8.91
C MET A 1 12.95 -17.19 8.22
N ASN A 2 12.18 -16.46 7.40
CA ASN A 2 11.05 -17.01 6.66
C ASN A 2 11.59 -17.78 5.45
N SER A 3 11.34 -19.09 5.37
CA SER A 3 11.67 -19.91 4.20
C SER A 3 10.51 -19.88 3.21
N ASP A 4 10.72 -19.32 2.03
CA ASP A 4 9.77 -19.37 0.91
C ASP A 4 10.10 -20.52 -0.07
N PHE A 5 9.24 -20.76 -1.08
CA PHE A 5 9.45 -21.80 -2.10
C PHE A 5 10.85 -21.71 -2.75
N TRP A 6 11.30 -20.49 -3.01
CA TRP A 6 12.57 -20.20 -3.66
C TRP A 6 13.76 -20.61 -2.79
N SER A 7 13.68 -20.41 -1.47
CA SER A 7 14.72 -20.85 -0.54
C SER A 7 14.96 -22.37 -0.57
N LEU A 8 13.91 -23.17 -0.82
CA LEU A 8 13.99 -24.63 -0.93
C LEU A 8 14.67 -25.07 -2.23
N LEU A 9 14.48 -24.30 -3.30
CA LEU A 9 15.09 -24.55 -4.60
C LEU A 9 16.54 -24.05 -4.68
N TYR A 10 17.01 -23.24 -3.72
CA TYR A 10 18.33 -22.62 -3.80
C TYR A 10 19.47 -23.64 -4.04
N GLY A 11 19.52 -24.71 -3.24
CA GLY A 11 20.53 -25.77 -3.43
C GLY A 11 20.27 -26.65 -4.65
N LEU A 12 19.00 -26.83 -5.04
CA LEU A 12 18.65 -27.63 -6.21
C LEU A 12 18.98 -26.92 -7.53
N ALA A 13 18.81 -25.60 -7.59
CA ALA A 13 19.20 -24.78 -8.73
C ALA A 13 20.70 -24.89 -9.05
N GLU A 14 21.53 -25.13 -8.03
CA GLU A 14 22.97 -25.31 -8.18
C GLU A 14 23.36 -26.75 -8.56
N THR A 15 22.70 -27.75 -7.97
CA THR A 15 23.10 -29.17 -8.11
C THR A 15 22.37 -29.90 -9.24
N ALA A 16 21.15 -29.48 -9.57
CA ALA A 16 20.29 -30.09 -10.58
C ALA A 16 19.34 -29.05 -11.24
N PRO A 17 19.87 -28.13 -12.05
CA PRO A 17 19.11 -27.01 -12.62
C PRO A 17 17.93 -27.42 -13.51
N ALA A 18 18.04 -28.47 -14.33
CA ALA A 18 16.94 -28.91 -15.20
C ALA A 18 15.73 -29.46 -14.41
N PRO A 19 15.91 -30.34 -13.39
CA PRO A 19 14.86 -30.65 -12.43
C PRO A 19 14.29 -29.43 -11.70
N ALA A 20 15.14 -28.47 -11.32
CA ALA A 20 14.68 -27.23 -10.68
C ALA A 20 13.78 -26.41 -11.63
N ALA A 21 14.12 -26.29 -12.92
CA ALA A 21 13.29 -25.62 -13.93
C ALA A 21 11.88 -26.23 -14.01
N ARG A 22 11.77 -27.57 -13.99
CA ARG A 22 10.46 -28.26 -13.99
C ARG A 22 9.65 -27.97 -12.74
N LEU A 23 10.29 -27.88 -11.57
CA LEU A 23 9.60 -27.53 -10.33
C LEU A 23 9.13 -26.07 -10.33
N VAL A 24 9.95 -25.15 -10.86
CA VAL A 24 9.55 -23.75 -11.07
C VAL A 24 8.32 -23.69 -11.97
N GLY A 25 8.35 -24.34 -13.15
CA GLY A 25 7.20 -24.40 -14.05
C GLY A 25 5.95 -24.94 -13.38
N ALA A 26 6.05 -26.10 -12.71
CA ALA A 26 4.92 -26.70 -12.00
C ALA A 26 4.36 -25.80 -10.88
N TYR A 27 5.23 -25.10 -10.16
CA TYR A 27 4.83 -24.14 -9.13
C TYR A 27 4.06 -22.96 -9.73
N LEU A 28 4.62 -22.30 -10.76
CA LEU A 28 3.98 -21.19 -11.46
C LEU A 28 2.60 -21.59 -12.00
N TRP A 29 2.51 -22.71 -12.71
CA TRP A 29 1.26 -23.20 -13.31
C TRP A 29 0.21 -23.58 -12.28
N ARG A 30 0.60 -24.18 -11.15
CA ARG A 30 -0.33 -24.47 -10.06
C ARG A 30 -0.97 -23.19 -9.52
N HIS A 31 -0.18 -22.14 -9.34
CA HIS A 31 -0.68 -20.88 -8.80
C HIS A 31 -1.52 -20.10 -9.82
N LEU A 32 -1.17 -20.14 -11.11
CA LEU A 32 -2.03 -19.61 -12.18
C LEU A 32 -3.37 -20.33 -12.26
N ALA A 33 -3.39 -21.66 -12.12
CA ALA A 33 -4.64 -22.43 -12.12
C ALA A 33 -5.54 -22.05 -10.94
N ARG A 34 -4.97 -21.76 -9.77
CA ARG A 34 -5.72 -21.28 -8.60
C ARG A 34 -6.26 -19.86 -8.82
N ALA A 35 -5.45 -18.96 -9.36
CA ALA A 35 -5.90 -17.61 -9.70
C ALA A 35 -7.07 -17.63 -10.69
N ARG A 36 -7.00 -18.49 -11.70
CA ARG A 36 -8.08 -18.67 -12.68
C ARG A 36 -9.36 -19.25 -12.08
N ALA A 37 -9.25 -20.06 -11.03
CA ALA A 37 -10.42 -20.55 -10.30
C ALA A 37 -11.13 -19.42 -9.55
N ASP A 38 -10.42 -18.33 -9.25
CA ASP A 38 -10.93 -17.12 -8.62
C ASP A 38 -11.12 -15.97 -9.64
N ASP A 39 -11.38 -16.31 -10.91
CA ASP A 39 -11.61 -15.38 -12.03
C ASP A 39 -10.49 -14.35 -12.28
N SER A 40 -9.26 -14.63 -11.85
CA SER A 40 -8.08 -13.80 -12.12
C SER A 40 -7.12 -14.48 -13.09
N GLY A 41 -6.68 -13.73 -14.11
CA GLY A 41 -5.65 -14.18 -15.04
C GLY A 41 -4.22 -13.91 -14.57
N ASP A 42 -4.05 -13.22 -13.45
CA ASP A 42 -2.76 -12.85 -12.88
C ASP A 42 -2.62 -13.38 -11.43
N PRO A 43 -1.78 -14.41 -11.20
CA PRO A 43 -1.66 -15.05 -9.90
C PRO A 43 -0.95 -14.18 -8.87
N PHE A 44 -0.20 -13.17 -9.27
CA PHE A 44 0.45 -12.26 -8.34
C PHE A 44 -0.51 -11.15 -7.89
N GLU A 45 -1.37 -10.66 -8.79
CA GLU A 45 -2.38 -9.64 -8.49
C GLU A 45 -3.44 -10.20 -7.54
N SER A 46 -3.90 -11.42 -7.80
CA SER A 46 -4.83 -12.16 -6.94
C SER A 46 -4.21 -12.69 -5.64
N GLY A 47 -2.93 -12.44 -5.38
CA GLY A 47 -2.24 -12.86 -4.16
C GLY A 47 -1.93 -14.35 -4.05
N HIS A 48 -2.24 -15.15 -5.08
CA HIS A 48 -1.89 -16.58 -5.10
C HIS A 48 -0.38 -16.80 -5.19
N LEU A 49 0.39 -15.87 -5.76
CA LEU A 49 1.85 -15.91 -5.86
C LEU A 49 2.46 -14.64 -5.27
N SER A 50 3.37 -14.81 -4.30
CA SER A 50 4.05 -13.68 -3.65
C SER A 50 5.01 -12.98 -4.61
N THR A 51 4.97 -11.65 -4.63
CA THR A 51 5.99 -10.81 -5.27
C THR A 51 7.25 -10.67 -4.43
N HIS A 52 7.22 -11.04 -3.14
CA HIS A 52 8.35 -10.93 -2.22
C HIS A 52 9.09 -12.26 -2.03
N SER A 53 10.41 -12.24 -2.25
CA SER A 53 11.32 -13.33 -1.94
C SER A 53 12.76 -12.82 -1.81
N GLN A 54 13.52 -13.37 -0.86
CA GLN A 54 14.96 -13.10 -0.74
C GLN A 54 15.82 -13.96 -1.67
N PHE A 55 15.26 -15.05 -2.22
CA PHE A 55 16.04 -16.07 -2.95
C PHE A 55 15.61 -16.21 -4.42
N ALA A 56 14.42 -15.74 -4.80
CA ALA A 56 13.86 -15.94 -6.15
C ALA A 56 14.80 -15.48 -7.25
N ASP A 57 15.36 -14.27 -7.15
CA ASP A 57 16.28 -13.72 -8.14
C ASP A 57 17.47 -14.65 -8.39
N THR A 58 18.15 -15.08 -7.31
CA THR A 58 19.30 -15.99 -7.40
C THR A 58 18.93 -17.38 -7.91
N VAL A 59 17.77 -17.93 -7.50
CA VAL A 59 17.32 -19.25 -7.97
C VAL A 59 16.97 -19.22 -9.45
N LEU A 60 16.18 -18.22 -9.87
CA LEU A 60 15.69 -18.11 -11.25
C LEU A 60 16.85 -17.83 -12.21
N SER A 61 17.77 -16.93 -11.85
CA SER A 61 18.94 -16.61 -12.68
C SER A 61 19.85 -17.83 -12.86
N ARG A 62 20.18 -18.56 -11.79
CA ARG A 62 21.01 -19.78 -11.87
C ARG A 62 20.43 -20.83 -12.80
N ILE A 63 19.12 -21.09 -12.71
CA ILE A 63 18.47 -22.08 -13.56
C ILE A 63 18.47 -21.61 -15.02
N ALA A 64 18.11 -20.35 -15.26
CA ALA A 64 18.09 -19.74 -16.59
C ALA A 64 19.46 -19.75 -17.28
N GLU A 65 20.53 -19.52 -16.53
CA GLU A 65 21.91 -19.55 -17.03
C GLU A 65 22.42 -20.97 -17.30
N ALA A 66 22.14 -21.91 -16.38
CA ALA A 66 22.66 -23.27 -16.48
C ALA A 66 21.89 -24.14 -17.48
N GLU A 67 20.56 -23.99 -17.56
CA GLU A 67 19.66 -24.84 -18.36
C GLU A 67 18.61 -23.99 -19.10
N PRO A 68 19.05 -23.12 -20.04
CA PRO A 68 18.18 -22.12 -20.67
C PRO A 68 17.00 -22.75 -21.42
N GLU A 69 17.23 -23.84 -22.15
CA GLU A 69 16.17 -24.50 -22.94
C GLU A 69 15.09 -25.10 -22.02
N ALA A 70 15.50 -25.78 -20.95
CA ALA A 70 14.58 -26.30 -19.95
C ALA A 70 13.83 -25.16 -19.26
N TYR A 71 14.51 -24.07 -18.88
CA TYR A 71 13.88 -22.92 -18.24
C TYR A 71 12.84 -22.24 -19.14
N VAL A 72 13.20 -21.92 -20.39
CA VAL A 72 12.29 -21.31 -21.37
C VAL A 72 11.07 -22.22 -21.58
N SER A 73 11.26 -23.54 -21.76
CA SER A 73 10.15 -24.48 -21.96
C SER A 73 9.13 -24.48 -20.81
N GLN A 74 9.58 -24.21 -19.58
CA GLN A 74 8.74 -24.24 -18.39
C GLN A 74 8.11 -22.88 -18.06
N VAL A 75 8.80 -21.78 -18.35
CA VAL A 75 8.44 -20.44 -17.89
C VAL A 75 7.80 -19.58 -18.98
N LEU A 76 8.23 -19.68 -20.25
CA LEU A 76 7.71 -18.85 -21.33
C LEU A 76 6.18 -18.96 -21.50
N PRO A 77 5.57 -20.16 -21.51
CA PRO A 77 4.12 -20.28 -21.63
C PRO A 77 3.35 -19.59 -20.49
N PHE A 78 3.86 -19.66 -19.26
CA PHE A 78 3.27 -18.97 -18.11
C PHE A 78 3.34 -17.45 -18.27
N VAL A 79 4.49 -16.91 -18.70
CA VAL A 79 4.66 -15.46 -18.92
C VAL A 79 3.75 -14.96 -20.03
N ILE A 80 3.57 -15.73 -21.11
CA ILE A 80 2.63 -15.40 -22.19
C ILE A 80 1.19 -15.29 -21.66
N ASP A 81 0.75 -16.26 -20.87
CA ASP A 81 -0.61 -16.30 -20.32
C ASP A 81 -0.87 -15.12 -19.38
N VAL A 82 0.05 -14.83 -18.45
CA VAL A 82 -0.10 -13.75 -17.47
C VAL A 82 -0.03 -12.37 -18.15
N ALA A 83 0.91 -12.17 -19.08
CA ALA A 83 1.03 -10.90 -19.80
C ALA A 83 -0.21 -10.62 -20.67
N THR A 84 -0.80 -11.67 -21.27
CA THR A 84 -1.99 -11.52 -22.11
C THR A 84 -3.24 -11.22 -21.28
N ALA A 85 -3.38 -11.80 -20.09
CA ALA A 85 -4.52 -11.55 -19.21
C ALA A 85 -4.64 -10.07 -18.79
N GLY A 86 -3.50 -9.45 -18.42
CA GLY A 86 -3.45 -8.05 -17.97
C GLY A 86 -3.65 -6.99 -19.07
N SER A 87 -3.81 -7.39 -20.33
CA SER A 87 -3.92 -6.49 -21.49
C SER A 87 -5.37 -6.09 -21.84
N THR A 88 -6.36 -6.49 -21.04
CA THR A 88 -7.80 -6.32 -21.35
C THR A 88 -8.38 -5.05 -20.73
N GLY A 89 -8.23 -3.88 -21.38
CA GLY A 89 -9.05 -2.71 -20.98
C GLY A 89 -8.66 -1.31 -21.44
N GLY A 90 -7.48 -1.09 -22.04
CA GLY A 90 -7.05 0.25 -22.44
C GLY A 90 -7.67 0.74 -23.75
N THR A 91 -8.21 1.96 -23.77
CA THR A 91 -8.62 2.68 -25.01
C THR A 91 -7.43 3.29 -25.77
N ASP A 92 -6.25 3.35 -25.15
CA ASP A 92 -5.02 3.87 -25.74
C ASP A 92 -4.03 2.73 -26.00
N ALA A 93 -3.73 2.47 -27.28
CA ALA A 93 -2.79 1.43 -27.71
C ALA A 93 -1.33 1.66 -27.25
N TYR A 94 -1.02 2.85 -26.71
CA TYR A 94 0.31 3.23 -26.21
C TYR A 94 0.40 3.29 -24.67
N ALA A 95 -0.72 3.12 -23.96
CA ALA A 95 -0.70 3.08 -22.50
C ALA A 95 -0.05 1.76 -22.02
N PRO A 96 0.96 1.80 -21.13
CA PRO A 96 1.51 0.59 -20.53
C PRO A 96 0.39 -0.11 -19.73
N SER A 97 0.01 -1.31 -20.13
CA SER A 97 -0.98 -2.13 -19.42
C SER A 97 -0.42 -3.54 -19.25
N GLY A 98 -0.60 -4.13 -18.07
CA GLY A 98 -0.10 -5.45 -17.73
C GLY A 98 1.01 -5.43 -16.67
N ARG A 99 1.25 -6.59 -16.05
CA ARG A 99 2.18 -6.77 -14.92
C ARG A 99 3.56 -6.22 -15.17
N TRP A 100 4.09 -6.41 -16.38
CA TRP A 100 5.47 -6.08 -16.71
C TRP A 100 5.54 -4.84 -17.63
N ALA A 101 4.47 -4.06 -17.74
CA ALA A 101 4.44 -2.88 -18.59
C ALA A 101 5.45 -1.81 -18.15
N HIS A 102 5.68 -1.69 -16.84
CA HIS A 102 6.64 -0.78 -16.20
C HIS A 102 7.94 -1.49 -15.78
N ARG A 103 8.76 -1.90 -16.75
CA ARG A 103 10.07 -2.54 -16.49
C ARG A 103 11.05 -1.59 -15.80
N LEU A 104 11.54 -1.99 -14.63
CA LEU A 104 12.60 -1.31 -13.89
C LEU A 104 13.93 -2.06 -14.05
N VAL A 105 15.03 -1.32 -14.16
CA VAL A 105 16.37 -1.92 -14.04
C VAL A 105 16.60 -2.30 -12.58
N GLY A 106 16.84 -3.59 -12.32
CA GLY A 106 17.06 -4.11 -10.97
C GLY A 106 15.80 -4.19 -10.11
N GLY A 107 14.63 -4.44 -10.71
CA GLY A 107 13.39 -4.65 -9.95
C GLY A 107 13.52 -5.78 -8.91
N HIS A 108 12.95 -5.59 -7.72
CA HIS A 108 13.18 -6.46 -6.55
C HIS A 108 12.09 -7.52 -6.32
N GLY A 109 11.10 -7.63 -7.22
CA GLY A 109 10.00 -8.60 -7.12
C GLY A 109 10.31 -9.94 -7.78
N VAL A 110 9.63 -11.01 -7.32
CA VAL A 110 9.70 -12.36 -7.93
C VAL A 110 9.29 -12.32 -9.40
N ASP A 111 8.27 -11.53 -9.74
CA ASP A 111 7.82 -11.32 -11.10
C ASP A 111 8.86 -10.59 -11.97
N ALA A 112 9.54 -9.58 -11.43
CA ALA A 112 10.64 -8.90 -12.12
C ALA A 112 11.83 -9.84 -12.35
N ALA A 113 12.19 -10.65 -11.34
CA ALA A 113 13.22 -11.67 -11.44
C ALA A 113 12.87 -12.73 -12.48
N LEU A 114 11.61 -13.17 -12.55
CA LEU A 114 11.12 -14.14 -13.52
C LEU A 114 11.30 -13.64 -14.97
N LEU A 115 10.90 -12.40 -15.23
CA LEU A 115 11.05 -11.81 -16.57
C LEU A 115 12.52 -11.60 -16.93
N THR A 116 13.35 -11.17 -15.97
CA THR A 116 14.80 -10.96 -16.19
C THR A 116 15.52 -12.27 -16.49
N ALA A 117 15.24 -13.33 -15.71
CA ALA A 117 15.79 -14.65 -15.95
C ALA A 117 15.32 -15.23 -17.29
N LEU A 118 14.06 -15.00 -17.67
CA LEU A 118 13.54 -15.40 -18.98
C LEU A 118 14.21 -14.65 -20.14
N ASP A 119 14.42 -13.33 -20.04
CA ASP A 119 15.21 -12.54 -21.02
C ASP A 119 16.62 -13.13 -21.19
N THR A 120 17.30 -13.41 -20.08
CA THR A 120 18.64 -14.04 -20.08
C THR A 120 18.64 -15.41 -20.77
N ALA A 121 17.72 -16.29 -20.41
CA ALA A 121 17.61 -17.62 -21.00
C ALA A 121 17.30 -17.54 -22.51
N LEU A 122 16.32 -16.72 -22.91
CA LEU A 122 15.94 -16.55 -24.31
C LEU A 122 17.11 -16.03 -25.17
N ARG A 123 17.87 -15.05 -24.66
CA ARG A 123 19.05 -14.52 -25.37
C ARG A 123 20.19 -15.53 -25.48
N SER A 124 20.37 -16.40 -24.48
CA SER A 124 21.40 -17.43 -24.54
C SER A 124 21.06 -18.56 -25.52
N LEU A 125 19.77 -18.83 -25.76
CA LEU A 125 19.34 -19.79 -26.78
C LEU A 125 19.79 -19.41 -28.19
N ALA A 126 19.90 -18.11 -28.51
CA ALA A 126 20.34 -17.67 -29.84
C ALA A 126 21.73 -18.21 -30.23
N ALA A 127 22.63 -18.38 -29.25
CA ALA A 127 23.96 -18.95 -29.47
C ALA A 127 23.98 -20.49 -29.29
N ASN A 128 23.22 -21.02 -28.33
CA ASN A 128 23.33 -22.41 -27.89
C ASN A 128 22.37 -23.37 -28.60
N SER A 129 21.15 -22.91 -28.89
CA SER A 129 20.07 -23.69 -29.52
C SER A 129 19.23 -22.79 -30.45
N PRO A 130 19.74 -22.41 -31.65
CA PRO A 130 19.05 -21.48 -32.55
C PRO A 130 17.63 -21.92 -32.95
N ALA A 131 17.38 -23.23 -33.03
CA ALA A 131 16.05 -23.77 -33.28
C ALA A 131 15.07 -23.44 -32.13
N ALA A 132 15.49 -23.64 -30.88
CA ALA A 132 14.67 -23.30 -29.71
C ALA A 132 14.43 -21.78 -29.59
N ALA A 133 15.42 -20.95 -29.96
CA ALA A 133 15.24 -19.50 -30.05
C ALA A 133 14.20 -19.11 -31.12
N ALA A 134 14.24 -19.76 -32.29
CA ALA A 134 13.25 -19.56 -33.35
C ALA A 134 11.83 -19.98 -32.91
N ASP A 135 11.70 -21.11 -32.20
CA ASP A 135 10.41 -21.57 -31.66
C ASP A 135 9.85 -20.60 -30.60
N ALA A 136 10.72 -20.00 -29.77
CA ALA A 136 10.30 -18.97 -28.83
C ALA A 136 9.87 -17.67 -29.54
N LEU A 137 10.59 -17.25 -30.60
CA LEU A 137 10.20 -16.09 -31.42
C LEU A 137 8.85 -16.29 -32.12
N GLN A 138 8.55 -17.50 -32.61
CA GLN A 138 7.23 -17.81 -33.19
C GLN A 138 6.09 -17.63 -32.18
N GLN A 139 6.33 -17.84 -30.89
CA GLN A 139 5.34 -17.62 -29.83
C GLN A 139 5.23 -16.14 -29.43
N LEU A 140 6.33 -15.40 -29.44
CA LEU A 140 6.37 -14.00 -28.97
C LEU A 140 5.95 -12.98 -30.03
N THR A 141 6.40 -13.15 -31.27
CA THR A 141 6.26 -12.14 -32.35
C THR A 141 4.82 -11.83 -32.78
N PRO A 142 3.84 -12.77 -32.74
CA PRO A 142 2.46 -12.45 -33.08
C PRO A 142 1.72 -11.62 -32.02
N SER A 143 2.27 -11.52 -30.81
CA SER A 143 1.54 -10.94 -29.67
C SER A 143 1.35 -9.42 -29.80
N PRO A 144 0.16 -8.87 -29.51
CA PRO A 144 -0.04 -7.43 -29.40
C PRO A 144 0.50 -6.84 -28.09
N VAL A 145 0.87 -7.68 -27.13
CA VAL A 145 1.25 -7.34 -25.76
C VAL A 145 2.68 -6.78 -25.72
N GLN A 146 2.87 -5.62 -25.08
CA GLN A 146 4.15 -4.90 -25.11
C GLN A 146 5.30 -5.73 -24.49
N GLU A 147 5.03 -6.50 -23.44
CA GLU A 147 6.09 -7.23 -22.73
C GLU A 147 6.62 -8.42 -23.54
N LEU A 148 5.74 -9.07 -24.30
CA LEU A 148 6.12 -10.15 -25.20
C LEU A 148 6.88 -9.63 -26.42
N ARG A 149 6.50 -8.44 -26.93
CA ARG A 149 7.27 -7.72 -27.96
C ARG A 149 8.64 -7.31 -27.45
N PHE A 150 8.73 -6.86 -26.21
CA PHE A 150 10.01 -6.56 -25.58
C PHE A 150 10.92 -7.79 -25.56
N LEU A 151 10.43 -8.96 -25.10
CA LEU A 151 11.21 -10.20 -25.13
C LEU A 151 11.61 -10.59 -26.57
N ALA A 152 10.71 -10.48 -27.55
CA ALA A 152 11.04 -10.73 -28.95
C ALA A 152 12.17 -9.81 -29.46
N CYS A 153 12.10 -8.52 -29.15
CA CYS A 153 13.13 -7.53 -29.50
C CYS A 153 14.49 -7.92 -28.92
N ARG A 154 14.50 -8.38 -27.68
CA ARG A 154 15.73 -8.76 -26.97
C ARG A 154 16.38 -10.01 -27.57
N VAL A 155 15.58 -10.97 -28.01
CA VAL A 155 16.07 -12.15 -28.75
C VAL A 155 16.58 -11.75 -30.12
N TYR A 156 15.81 -10.97 -30.90
CA TYR A 156 16.24 -10.51 -32.22
C TYR A 156 17.55 -9.71 -32.18
N ALA A 157 17.80 -8.95 -31.11
CA ALA A 157 19.04 -8.18 -30.94
C ALA A 157 20.31 -9.05 -30.81
N VAL A 158 20.17 -10.34 -30.48
CA VAL A 158 21.29 -11.29 -30.38
C VAL A 158 21.25 -12.40 -31.44
N MET A 159 20.16 -12.48 -32.21
CA MET A 159 20.02 -13.41 -33.33
C MET A 159 20.83 -12.94 -34.54
N ASN A 160 21.49 -13.88 -35.22
CA ASN A 160 22.24 -13.59 -36.45
C ASN A 160 21.34 -13.53 -37.70
N GLN A 161 20.24 -12.75 -37.62
CA GLN A 161 19.22 -12.60 -38.67
C GLN A 161 18.83 -11.12 -38.84
N ALA A 162 19.80 -10.29 -39.21
CA ALA A 162 19.67 -8.83 -39.19
C ALA A 162 18.50 -8.29 -40.05
N ASP A 163 18.32 -8.81 -41.27
CA ASP A 163 17.23 -8.36 -42.16
C ASP A 163 15.85 -8.73 -41.60
N GLU A 164 15.71 -9.92 -41.02
CA GLU A 164 14.46 -10.38 -40.40
C GLU A 164 14.12 -9.57 -39.15
N ALA A 165 15.12 -9.32 -38.29
CA ALA A 165 14.96 -8.52 -37.07
C ALA A 165 14.48 -7.09 -37.38
N ILE A 166 15.07 -6.44 -38.40
CA ILE A 166 14.63 -5.11 -38.83
C ILE A 166 13.25 -5.18 -39.50
N ALA A 167 12.97 -6.20 -40.32
CA ALA A 167 11.63 -6.37 -40.89
C ALA A 167 10.55 -6.51 -39.81
N TRP A 168 10.82 -7.27 -38.74
CA TRP A 168 9.94 -7.37 -37.58
C TRP A 168 9.80 -6.04 -36.82
N LEU A 169 10.90 -5.32 -36.60
CA LEU A 169 10.89 -3.99 -35.97
C LEU A 169 10.00 -3.01 -36.74
N LEU A 170 10.03 -3.06 -38.07
CA LEU A 170 9.27 -2.16 -38.95
C LEU A 170 7.83 -2.60 -39.20
N ASN A 171 7.44 -3.81 -38.81
CA ASN A 171 6.09 -4.33 -39.06
C ASN A 171 5.02 -3.61 -38.21
N ASP A 172 5.41 -2.98 -37.10
CA ASP A 172 4.50 -2.30 -36.19
C ASP A 172 5.23 -1.18 -35.45
N GLU A 173 4.72 0.05 -35.51
CA GLU A 173 5.35 1.23 -34.88
C GLU A 173 5.59 1.03 -33.38
N ARG A 174 4.77 0.23 -32.69
CA ARG A 174 4.95 -0.08 -31.25
C ARG A 174 6.29 -0.77 -30.96
N ASN A 175 6.87 -1.46 -31.94
CA ASN A 175 8.18 -2.11 -31.78
C ASN A 175 9.35 -1.11 -31.72
N LEU A 176 9.13 0.15 -32.10
CA LEU A 176 10.11 1.25 -31.95
C LEU A 176 10.15 1.85 -30.55
N ARG A 177 9.24 1.40 -29.66
CA ARG A 177 9.12 1.86 -28.28
C ARG A 177 9.15 0.69 -27.30
N LEU A 178 10.24 -0.08 -27.36
CA LEU A 178 10.52 -1.17 -26.44
C LEU A 178 11.75 -0.84 -25.59
N GLY A 179 11.61 -0.94 -24.26
CA GLY A 179 12.68 -0.58 -23.33
C GLY A 179 12.25 -0.61 -21.86
N TRP A 180 12.92 0.17 -21.02
CA TRP A 180 12.67 0.28 -19.57
C TRP A 180 11.97 1.60 -19.26
N LEU A 181 11.46 1.74 -18.05
CA LEU A 181 10.81 2.97 -17.59
C LEU A 181 11.72 4.20 -17.72
N SER A 182 13.01 4.06 -17.37
CA SER A 182 14.01 5.12 -17.48
C SER A 182 14.50 5.37 -18.92
N SER A 183 14.27 4.43 -19.85
CA SER A 183 14.70 4.53 -21.24
C SER A 183 13.80 3.68 -22.15
N ALA A 184 12.68 4.27 -22.58
CA ALA A 184 11.54 3.55 -23.16
C ALA A 184 11.78 2.92 -24.54
N ARG A 185 12.91 3.24 -25.20
CA ARG A 185 13.25 2.72 -26.55
C ARG A 185 14.59 1.98 -26.56
N TRP A 186 15.21 1.78 -25.40
CA TRP A 186 16.56 1.26 -25.34
C TRP A 186 16.70 -0.14 -25.94
N ALA A 187 15.72 -1.02 -25.77
CA ALA A 187 15.77 -2.35 -26.38
C ALA A 187 15.63 -2.27 -27.92
N SER A 188 14.74 -1.41 -28.43
CA SER A 188 14.64 -1.13 -29.87
C SER A 188 15.94 -0.56 -30.42
N ARG A 189 16.58 0.34 -29.67
CA ARG A 189 17.89 0.92 -30.00
C ARG A 189 18.99 -0.15 -30.05
N GLU A 190 19.08 -1.02 -29.05
CA GLU A 190 20.05 -2.13 -29.02
C GLU A 190 19.87 -3.06 -30.22
N LEU A 191 18.63 -3.37 -30.61
CA LEU A 191 18.35 -4.16 -31.80
C LEU A 191 18.88 -3.46 -33.07
N ILE A 192 18.66 -2.15 -33.23
CA ILE A 192 19.18 -1.38 -34.37
C ILE A 192 20.72 -1.38 -34.37
N GLU A 193 21.35 -1.14 -33.21
CA GLU A 193 22.81 -1.13 -33.07
C GLU A 193 23.43 -2.49 -33.43
N ALA A 194 22.79 -3.59 -33.01
CA ALA A 194 23.28 -4.95 -33.28
C ALA A 194 23.06 -5.39 -34.73
N THR A 195 21.99 -4.95 -35.39
CA THR A 195 21.58 -5.46 -36.71
C THR A 195 22.08 -4.61 -37.88
N THR A 196 22.18 -3.29 -37.73
CA THR A 196 22.60 -2.39 -38.83
C THR A 196 24.01 -2.59 -39.38
N PRO A 197 25.00 -3.17 -38.65
CA PRO A 197 26.28 -3.55 -39.24
C PRO A 197 26.17 -4.69 -40.26
N HIS A 198 25.12 -5.52 -40.17
CA HIS A 198 25.02 -6.81 -40.87
C HIS A 198 23.81 -6.94 -41.81
N CYS A 199 22.83 -6.01 -41.73
CA CYS A 199 21.68 -6.03 -42.64
C CYS A 199 22.04 -5.60 -44.07
N SER A 200 21.21 -5.97 -45.03
CA SER A 200 21.33 -5.51 -46.42
C SER A 200 21.16 -3.99 -46.55
N ASP A 201 21.70 -3.40 -47.62
CA ASP A 201 21.51 -1.97 -47.91
C ASP A 201 20.02 -1.61 -48.07
N GLU A 202 19.23 -2.46 -48.72
CA GLU A 202 17.79 -2.26 -48.90
C GLU A 202 17.03 -2.17 -47.57
N THR A 203 17.32 -3.09 -46.64
CA THR A 203 16.74 -3.06 -45.30
C THR A 203 17.16 -1.81 -44.53
N LEU A 204 18.43 -1.42 -44.62
CA LEU A 204 18.94 -0.24 -43.95
C LEU A 204 18.30 1.05 -44.49
N GLU A 205 18.07 1.15 -45.79
CA GLU A 205 17.36 2.26 -46.42
C GLU A 205 15.93 2.37 -45.90
N ARG A 206 15.20 1.24 -45.82
CA ARG A 206 13.83 1.19 -45.27
C ARG A 206 13.76 1.62 -43.81
N LEU A 207 14.68 1.12 -42.97
CA LEU A 207 14.79 1.54 -41.57
C LEU A 207 15.06 3.04 -41.44
N THR A 208 16.02 3.54 -42.22
CA THR A 208 16.41 4.95 -42.19
C THR A 208 15.26 5.86 -42.61
N ALA A 209 14.53 5.50 -43.68
CA ALA A 209 13.37 6.25 -44.15
C ALA A 209 12.28 6.32 -43.08
N MET A 210 11.93 5.18 -42.46
CA MET A 210 10.93 5.16 -41.39
C MET A 210 11.36 6.03 -40.20
N LEU A 211 12.60 5.89 -39.73
CA LEU A 211 13.09 6.67 -38.57
C LEU A 211 13.13 8.17 -38.84
N LEU A 212 13.40 8.60 -40.08
CA LEU A 212 13.36 10.01 -40.49
C LEU A 212 11.94 10.61 -40.44
N ASP A 213 10.90 9.79 -40.52
CA ASP A 213 9.50 10.20 -40.44
C ASP A 213 8.85 9.87 -39.06
N TYR A 214 9.60 9.28 -38.13
CA TYR A 214 9.09 8.87 -36.83
C TYR A 214 8.98 10.03 -35.83
N TYR A 215 7.75 10.49 -35.60
CA TYR A 215 7.41 11.54 -34.64
C TYR A 215 6.19 11.14 -33.79
N PRO A 216 6.42 10.52 -32.61
CA PRO A 216 5.32 10.06 -31.77
C PRO A 216 4.41 11.20 -31.27
N ALA A 217 3.11 10.94 -31.22
CA ALA A 217 2.07 11.92 -30.85
C ALA A 217 2.33 12.63 -29.49
N TRP A 218 2.92 11.92 -28.52
CA TRP A 218 3.19 12.45 -27.19
C TRP A 218 4.22 13.59 -27.20
N GLU A 219 5.12 13.65 -28.19
CA GLU A 219 6.15 14.69 -28.30
C GLU A 219 5.60 16.07 -28.68
N HIS A 220 4.39 16.12 -29.26
CA HIS A 220 3.75 17.38 -29.66
C HIS A 220 3.20 18.17 -28.47
N ARG A 221 2.99 17.53 -27.31
CA ARG A 221 2.43 18.19 -26.13
C ARG A 221 3.54 18.85 -25.32
N ARG A 222 3.49 20.18 -25.20
CA ARG A 222 4.42 20.95 -24.35
C ARG A 222 3.70 21.41 -23.08
N GLN A 223 4.18 20.97 -21.92
CA GLN A 223 3.76 21.55 -20.65
C GLN A 223 4.47 22.89 -20.41
N LYS A 224 3.74 23.87 -19.87
CA LYS A 224 4.27 25.21 -19.56
C LYS A 224 5.40 25.09 -18.55
N GLY A 225 6.59 25.57 -18.91
CA GLY A 225 7.80 25.51 -18.06
C GLY A 225 8.77 24.37 -18.40
N GLN A 226 8.40 23.41 -19.26
CA GLN A 226 9.30 22.34 -19.69
C GLN A 226 9.97 22.59 -21.05
N HIS A 227 11.14 21.99 -21.24
CA HIS A 227 11.83 21.92 -22.53
C HIS A 227 11.05 21.05 -23.52
N SER A 228 11.18 21.34 -24.82
CA SER A 228 10.47 20.59 -25.86
C SER A 228 11.11 19.21 -26.06
N ALA A 229 10.31 18.15 -25.87
CA ALA A 229 10.71 16.77 -26.17
C ALA A 229 10.66 16.40 -27.67
N TRP A 230 10.24 17.33 -28.53
CA TRP A 230 10.09 17.12 -29.97
C TRP A 230 11.37 16.61 -30.64
N GLY A 231 11.31 15.49 -31.35
CA GLY A 231 12.43 14.89 -32.06
C GLY A 231 13.35 14.03 -31.18
N TRP A 232 13.05 13.86 -29.88
CA TRP A 232 13.89 13.04 -28.99
C TRP A 232 13.86 11.56 -29.38
N SER A 233 12.68 11.01 -29.67
CA SER A 233 12.53 9.61 -30.11
C SER A 233 13.32 9.33 -31.39
N GLN A 234 13.25 10.27 -32.33
CA GLN A 234 13.98 10.19 -33.59
C GLN A 234 15.49 10.26 -33.36
N TYR A 235 15.95 11.18 -32.50
CA TYR A 235 17.37 11.28 -32.15
C TYR A 235 17.89 9.99 -31.50
N GLU A 236 17.13 9.43 -30.56
CA GLU A 236 17.47 8.20 -29.83
C GLU A 236 17.62 7.00 -30.76
N LEU A 237 16.74 6.81 -31.75
CA LEU A 237 16.79 5.67 -32.65
C LEU A 237 17.72 5.89 -33.86
N LEU A 238 17.77 7.09 -34.46
CA LEU A 238 18.69 7.35 -35.58
C LEU A 238 20.15 7.24 -35.16
N SER A 239 20.49 7.64 -33.93
CA SER A 239 21.86 7.56 -33.43
C SER A 239 22.28 6.12 -33.11
N ALA A 240 21.35 5.17 -33.15
CA ALA A 240 21.59 3.72 -33.04
C ALA A 240 22.13 3.10 -34.33
N ILE A 241 21.87 3.72 -35.50
CA ILE A 241 22.36 3.19 -36.79
C ILE A 241 23.89 3.18 -36.78
N CYS A 242 24.49 2.06 -37.22
CA CYS A 242 25.92 1.87 -37.36
C CYS A 242 26.59 3.09 -38.03
N PRO A 243 27.51 3.80 -37.35
CA PRO A 243 28.04 5.08 -37.83
C PRO A 243 28.63 5.04 -39.25
N SER A 244 29.29 3.94 -39.63
CA SER A 244 29.90 3.77 -40.95
C SER A 244 28.89 3.54 -42.09
N ARG A 245 27.63 3.26 -41.76
CA ARG A 245 26.56 2.98 -42.74
C ARG A 245 25.43 4.01 -42.73
N ARG A 246 25.55 5.09 -41.95
CA ARG A 246 24.53 6.15 -41.92
C ARG A 246 24.44 6.87 -43.27
N SER A 247 23.22 7.13 -43.74
CA SER A 247 23.00 7.96 -44.93
C SER A 247 23.29 9.44 -44.66
N ASP A 248 23.57 10.22 -45.70
CA ASP A 248 23.75 11.68 -45.61
C ASP A 248 22.53 12.40 -45.01
N ALA A 249 21.32 11.87 -45.25
CA ALA A 249 20.09 12.39 -44.64
C ALA A 249 20.06 12.13 -43.12
N GLY A 250 20.43 10.92 -42.69
CA GLY A 250 20.53 10.55 -41.28
C GLY A 250 21.58 11.38 -40.54
N CYS A 251 22.78 11.54 -41.12
CA CYS A 251 23.86 12.35 -40.55
C CYS A 251 23.45 13.82 -40.38
N ARG A 252 22.82 14.42 -41.39
CA ARG A 252 22.31 15.80 -41.30
C ARG A 252 21.27 15.95 -40.19
N ARG A 253 20.32 15.01 -40.09
CA ARG A 253 19.27 15.03 -39.06
C ARG A 253 19.85 14.88 -37.66
N LEU A 254 20.82 13.98 -37.44
CA LEU A 254 21.49 13.83 -36.16
C LEU A 254 22.21 15.12 -35.72
N ALA A 255 22.89 15.80 -36.65
CA ALA A 255 23.55 17.07 -36.36
C ALA A 255 22.55 18.19 -36.00
N GLU A 256 21.31 18.14 -36.49
CA GLU A 256 20.23 19.05 -36.06
C GLU A 256 19.78 18.76 -34.62
N TRP A 257 19.66 17.48 -34.25
CA TRP A 257 19.28 17.07 -32.91
C TRP A 257 20.37 17.31 -31.87
N GLU A 258 21.64 17.09 -32.18
CA GLU A 258 22.76 17.45 -31.31
C GLU A 258 22.80 18.96 -31.00
N ARG A 259 22.45 19.81 -31.99
CA ARG A 259 22.31 21.26 -31.78
C ARG A 259 21.10 21.61 -30.91
N LYS A 260 20.00 20.86 -31.02
CA LYS A 260 18.78 21.08 -30.23
C LYS A 260 18.92 20.59 -28.78
N PHE A 261 19.63 19.48 -28.57
CA PHE A 261 19.80 18.80 -27.29
C PHE A 261 21.27 18.84 -26.83
N PRO A 262 21.85 20.04 -26.61
CA PRO A 262 23.28 20.16 -26.32
C PRO A 262 23.63 19.43 -25.03
N GLY A 263 24.63 18.55 -25.10
CA GLY A 263 25.12 17.77 -23.95
C GLY A 263 24.20 16.63 -23.51
N GLN A 264 23.06 16.41 -24.17
CA GLN A 264 22.18 15.28 -23.91
C GLN A 264 22.47 14.16 -24.91
N VAL A 265 22.85 13.00 -24.39
CA VAL A 265 23.12 11.80 -25.19
C VAL A 265 22.14 10.71 -24.74
N PRO A 266 21.50 9.97 -25.69
CA PRO A 266 20.72 8.80 -25.33
C PRO A 266 21.56 7.87 -24.46
N SER A 267 21.06 7.60 -23.26
CA SER A 267 21.83 6.91 -22.22
C SER A 267 21.17 5.56 -21.88
N PRO A 268 21.97 4.56 -21.49
CA PRO A 268 21.46 3.26 -21.10
C PRO A 268 20.51 3.38 -19.91
N PRO A 269 19.59 2.41 -19.74
CA PRO A 269 18.60 2.46 -18.69
C PRO A 269 19.32 2.37 -17.34
N THR A 270 18.98 3.30 -16.44
CA THR A 270 19.52 3.34 -15.09
C THR A 270 18.53 2.76 -14.08
N PRO A 271 19.00 2.15 -12.98
CA PRO A 271 18.15 1.85 -11.83
C PRO A 271 17.49 3.13 -11.32
N ILE A 272 16.29 3.02 -10.75
CA ILE A 272 15.70 4.13 -10.01
C ILE A 272 16.60 4.40 -8.80
N GLN A 273 17.29 5.53 -8.82
CA GLN A 273 18.07 5.99 -7.67
C GLN A 273 17.15 6.82 -6.78
N THR A 274 16.67 6.23 -5.69
CA THR A 274 16.05 6.98 -4.59
C THR A 274 17.16 7.65 -3.79
N GLY A 275 17.44 8.92 -4.08
CA GLY A 275 18.37 9.74 -3.30
C GLY A 275 17.61 10.60 -2.29
N PHE A 276 18.09 10.67 -1.05
CA PHE A 276 17.68 11.74 -0.14
C PHE A 276 18.27 13.05 -0.65
N VAL A 277 17.41 13.93 -1.16
CA VAL A 277 17.78 15.28 -1.52
C VAL A 277 17.93 16.07 -0.22
N GLY A 278 19.17 16.46 0.09
CA GLY A 278 19.46 17.28 1.27
C GLY A 278 19.06 18.74 1.05
N SER A 279 18.76 19.44 2.15
CA SER A 279 18.55 20.89 2.13
C SER A 279 19.69 21.62 1.43
N PRO A 280 19.39 22.66 0.64
CA PRO A 280 20.41 23.45 -0.04
C PRO A 280 21.37 24.15 0.94
N ILE A 281 20.97 24.29 2.20
CA ILE A 281 21.77 24.84 3.29
C ILE A 281 21.97 23.73 4.32
N SER A 282 23.22 23.44 4.66
CA SER A 282 23.53 22.46 5.69
C SER A 282 23.03 22.92 7.06
N ASP A 283 22.66 21.97 7.92
CA ASP A 283 22.21 22.29 9.28
C ASP A 283 23.25 23.12 10.05
N HIS A 284 24.55 22.82 9.87
CA HIS A 284 25.64 23.57 10.47
C HIS A 284 25.66 25.04 10.04
N ALA A 285 25.52 25.32 8.74
CA ALA A 285 25.47 26.69 8.24
C ALA A 285 24.21 27.42 8.74
N ALA A 286 23.06 26.73 8.73
CA ALA A 286 21.78 27.25 9.17
C ALA A 286 21.82 27.77 10.63
N ARG A 287 22.59 27.13 11.53
CA ARG A 287 22.73 27.55 12.94
C ARG A 287 23.31 28.94 13.12
N HIS A 288 24.08 29.42 12.15
CA HIS A 288 24.83 30.67 12.25
C HIS A 288 24.25 31.78 11.35
N MET A 289 23.16 31.49 10.64
CA MET A 289 22.55 32.45 9.71
C MET A 289 21.81 33.56 10.44
N THR A 290 22.01 34.81 10.03
CA THR A 290 21.22 35.98 10.45
C THR A 290 19.89 36.05 9.69
N ASN A 291 18.93 36.86 10.16
CA ASN A 291 17.63 37.02 9.49
C ASN A 291 17.78 37.56 8.05
N GLU A 292 18.72 38.47 7.80
CA GLU A 292 19.04 38.94 6.44
C GLU A 292 19.61 37.83 5.53
N GLN A 293 20.39 36.91 6.09
CA GLN A 293 20.90 35.75 5.36
C GLN A 293 19.78 34.76 5.06
N TRP A 294 18.85 34.56 6.00
CA TRP A 294 17.64 33.77 5.77
C TRP A 294 16.77 34.36 4.65
N HIS A 295 16.44 35.66 4.68
CA HIS A 295 15.66 36.28 3.60
C HIS A 295 16.31 36.08 2.22
N ARG A 296 17.63 36.26 2.12
CA ARG A 296 18.36 36.03 0.86
C ARG A 296 18.27 34.57 0.40
N ALA A 297 18.44 33.63 1.32
CA ALA A 297 18.35 32.20 1.03
C ALA A 297 16.95 31.80 0.57
N LEU A 298 15.90 32.18 1.32
CA LEU A 298 14.52 31.84 0.99
C LEU A 298 14.13 32.39 -0.39
N ASN A 299 14.53 33.62 -0.72
CA ASN A 299 14.30 34.22 -2.05
C ASN A 299 15.08 33.53 -3.18
N MET A 300 16.31 33.07 -2.89
CA MET A 300 17.13 32.36 -3.87
C MET A 300 16.53 30.98 -4.21
N TYR A 301 16.11 30.23 -3.19
CA TYR A 301 15.59 28.87 -3.35
C TYR A 301 14.07 28.81 -3.60
N ALA A 302 13.36 29.94 -3.51
CA ALA A 302 11.98 30.07 -3.97
C ALA A 302 11.82 29.88 -5.49
N LYS A 303 12.89 30.10 -6.28
CA LYS A 303 12.89 29.95 -7.74
C LYS A 303 13.31 28.52 -8.12
N PRO A 304 12.72 27.93 -9.18
CA PRO A 304 13.18 26.66 -9.72
C PRO A 304 14.68 26.72 -10.05
N GLN A 305 15.46 25.85 -9.43
CA GLN A 305 16.89 25.69 -9.72
C GLN A 305 17.03 24.83 -10.98
N ALA A 306 18.00 25.14 -11.83
CA ALA A 306 18.33 24.25 -12.94
C ALA A 306 18.92 22.95 -12.39
N GLU A 307 18.49 21.81 -12.93
CA GLU A 307 19.02 20.47 -12.60
C GLU A 307 20.49 20.35 -13.06
N ARG A 308 21.41 21.00 -12.33
CA ARG A 308 22.83 21.09 -12.67
C ARG A 308 23.73 20.30 -11.71
N PHE A 309 23.17 19.73 -10.65
CA PHE A 309 23.92 19.05 -9.61
C PHE A 309 23.33 17.66 -9.35
N TRP A 310 24.21 16.65 -9.28
CA TRP A 310 23.87 15.31 -8.81
C TRP A 310 24.71 15.01 -7.54
N PRO A 311 24.08 14.62 -6.40
CA PRO A 311 22.63 14.52 -6.21
C PRO A 311 21.94 15.90 -6.35
N PRO A 312 20.63 15.94 -6.64
CA PRO A 312 19.89 17.19 -6.71
C PRO A 312 20.13 17.99 -5.44
N GLN A 313 20.36 19.29 -5.56
CA GLN A 313 20.37 20.18 -4.40
C GLN A 313 18.90 20.48 -4.03
N GLY A 314 18.54 20.36 -2.76
CA GLY A 314 17.17 20.61 -2.30
C GLY A 314 16.65 22.00 -2.64
N GLY A 315 15.34 22.12 -2.78
CA GLY A 315 14.63 23.35 -3.09
C GLY A 315 13.83 23.86 -1.90
N VAL A 316 12.66 24.43 -2.20
CA VAL A 316 11.75 25.04 -1.22
C VAL A 316 11.39 24.08 -0.08
N HIS A 317 11.10 22.82 -0.37
CA HIS A 317 10.63 21.86 0.63
C HIS A 317 11.74 21.44 1.60
N GLU A 318 12.93 21.11 1.09
CA GLU A 318 14.06 20.70 1.92
C GLU A 318 14.61 21.86 2.75
N LEU A 319 14.60 23.09 2.20
CA LEU A 319 14.96 24.28 2.96
C LEU A 319 13.91 24.62 4.04
N ALA A 320 12.61 24.44 3.74
CA ALA A 320 11.55 24.64 4.72
C ALA A 320 11.68 23.67 5.91
N GLN A 321 12.07 22.42 5.68
CA GLN A 321 12.37 21.48 6.78
C GLN A 321 13.51 21.99 7.67
N THR A 322 14.60 22.45 7.07
CA THR A 322 15.73 23.03 7.84
C THR A 322 15.30 24.28 8.61
N LEU A 323 14.50 25.14 7.98
CA LEU A 323 13.94 26.33 8.61
C LEU A 323 13.05 25.96 9.81
N GLY A 324 12.20 24.95 9.67
CA GLY A 324 11.38 24.41 10.76
C GLY A 324 12.23 23.88 11.93
N SER A 325 13.26 23.07 11.65
CA SER A 325 14.16 22.57 12.70
C SER A 325 14.92 23.67 13.44
N ARG A 326 15.22 24.79 12.76
CA ARG A 326 15.84 25.96 13.40
C ARG A 326 14.81 26.75 14.22
N ALA A 327 13.59 26.88 13.71
CA ALA A 327 12.49 27.54 14.41
C ALA A 327 12.12 26.81 15.71
N GLU A 328 12.16 25.48 15.73
CA GLU A 328 11.95 24.69 16.96
C GLU A 328 13.02 24.98 18.04
N GLN A 329 14.26 25.25 17.63
CA GLN A 329 15.38 25.52 18.57
C GLN A 329 15.44 26.97 19.06
N GLU A 330 14.99 27.93 18.24
CA GLU A 330 14.98 29.36 18.54
C GLU A 330 13.59 29.98 18.30
N PRO A 331 12.53 29.53 19.02
CA PRO A 331 11.13 29.80 18.67
C PRO A 331 10.78 31.29 18.65
N GLU A 332 11.28 32.07 19.61
CA GLU A 332 10.97 33.51 19.70
C GLU A 332 11.56 34.29 18.52
N ARG A 333 12.82 33.99 18.20
CA ARG A 333 13.52 34.64 17.10
C ARG A 333 12.87 34.32 15.75
N PHE A 334 12.49 33.05 15.53
CA PHE A 334 11.86 32.64 14.28
C PHE A 334 10.39 33.05 14.19
N THR A 335 9.71 33.25 15.30
CA THR A 335 8.39 33.90 15.34
C THR A 335 8.50 35.36 14.89
N ASP A 336 9.47 36.11 15.42
CA ASP A 336 9.73 37.50 14.98
C ASP A 336 10.14 37.56 13.50
N PHE A 337 10.90 36.57 13.04
CA PHE A 337 11.26 36.43 11.63
C PHE A 337 10.06 36.08 10.74
N ALA A 338 9.10 35.28 11.23
CA ALA A 338 7.89 34.97 10.47
C ALA A 338 7.09 36.24 10.14
N PHE A 339 7.02 37.20 11.07
CA PHE A 339 6.35 38.49 10.86
C PHE A 339 6.99 39.37 9.77
N THR A 340 8.23 39.08 9.36
CA THR A 340 8.92 39.81 8.28
C THR A 340 8.77 39.13 6.93
N LEU A 341 8.15 37.95 6.84
CA LEU A 341 7.87 37.27 5.58
C LEU A 341 6.67 37.93 4.89
N GLY A 342 6.84 38.28 3.61
CA GLY A 342 5.77 38.85 2.79
C GLY A 342 5.00 37.79 1.98
N PRO A 343 3.92 38.18 1.28
CA PRO A 343 3.09 37.28 0.47
C PRO A 343 3.83 36.68 -0.74
N ASP A 344 4.96 37.25 -1.14
CA ASP A 344 5.78 36.74 -2.25
C ASP A 344 6.62 35.51 -1.85
N ALA A 345 6.76 35.22 -0.56
CA ALA A 345 7.48 34.04 -0.08
C ALA A 345 6.63 32.77 -0.28
N PRO A 346 7.20 31.64 -0.72
CA PRO A 346 6.48 30.36 -0.76
C PRO A 346 5.83 30.03 0.58
N ALA A 347 4.53 29.70 0.55
CA ALA A 347 3.73 29.38 1.73
C ALA A 347 4.40 28.34 2.65
N THR A 348 5.08 27.35 2.05
CA THR A 348 5.80 26.27 2.73
C THR A 348 6.78 26.77 3.79
N TYR A 349 7.44 27.92 3.60
CA TYR A 349 8.37 28.46 4.58
C TYR A 349 7.67 28.98 5.83
N LEU A 350 6.65 29.82 5.66
CA LEU A 350 5.88 30.36 6.77
C LEU A 350 5.16 29.23 7.51
N CYS A 351 4.57 28.29 6.78
CA CYS A 351 3.93 27.10 7.34
C CYS A 351 4.88 26.23 8.19
N ALA A 352 6.14 26.07 7.74
CA ALA A 352 7.14 25.31 8.49
C ALA A 352 7.53 25.99 9.81
N ILE A 353 7.66 27.32 9.82
CA ILE A 353 7.92 28.07 11.05
C ILE A 353 6.73 27.94 12.01
N VAL A 354 5.51 28.23 11.55
CA VAL A 354 4.30 28.19 12.39
C VAL A 354 4.13 26.83 13.06
N GLY A 355 4.28 25.74 12.28
CA GLY A 355 4.20 24.38 12.83
C GLY A 355 5.25 24.10 13.90
N ALA A 356 6.49 24.56 13.70
CA ALA A 356 7.60 24.30 14.61
C ALA A 356 7.54 25.13 15.91
N VAL A 357 7.11 26.39 15.84
CA VAL A 357 7.11 27.27 17.02
C VAL A 357 5.86 27.10 17.89
N THR A 358 4.74 26.63 17.33
CA THR A 358 3.44 26.55 18.03
C THR A 358 3.52 25.93 19.44
N PRO A 359 4.21 24.79 19.67
CA PRO A 359 4.29 24.18 21.00
C PRO A 359 5.02 25.04 22.05
N HIS A 360 5.75 26.07 21.63
CA HIS A 360 6.60 26.91 22.45
C HIS A 360 6.05 28.32 22.70
N LEU A 361 4.93 28.68 22.07
CA LEU A 361 4.31 30.00 22.19
C LEU A 361 3.16 29.99 23.19
N ASP A 362 2.99 31.12 23.88
CA ASP A 362 1.75 31.42 24.61
C ASP A 362 0.61 31.81 23.65
N ALA A 363 -0.61 31.90 24.20
CA ALA A 363 -1.82 32.18 23.42
C ALA A 363 -1.75 33.53 22.68
N ASP A 364 -1.26 34.59 23.34
CA ASP A 364 -1.20 35.94 22.77
C ASP A 364 -0.23 36.02 21.59
N ARG A 365 0.95 35.40 21.72
CA ARG A 365 1.96 35.40 20.65
C ARG A 365 1.59 34.46 19.51
N TRP A 366 0.98 33.32 19.84
CA TRP A 366 0.42 32.41 18.84
C TRP A 366 -0.71 33.08 18.04
N GLU A 367 -1.62 33.80 18.70
CA GLU A 367 -2.72 34.54 18.05
C GLU A 367 -2.18 35.52 17.01
N GLN A 368 -1.19 36.33 17.37
CA GLN A 368 -0.57 37.28 16.44
C GLN A 368 0.02 36.58 15.23
N LEU A 369 0.76 35.49 15.45
CA LEU A 369 1.37 34.69 14.37
C LEU A 369 0.33 34.03 13.47
N ALA A 370 -0.73 33.46 14.05
CA ALA A 370 -1.80 32.81 13.33
C ALA A 370 -2.59 33.80 12.47
N LEU A 371 -2.96 34.96 13.02
CA LEU A 371 -3.65 36.03 12.29
C LEU A 371 -2.79 36.60 11.17
N HIS A 372 -1.50 36.82 11.42
CA HIS A 372 -0.56 37.25 10.38
C HIS A 372 -0.47 36.22 9.25
N THR A 373 -0.33 34.94 9.60
CA THR A 373 -0.24 33.85 8.62
C THR A 373 -1.53 33.73 7.79
N HIS A 374 -2.69 33.85 8.43
CA HIS A 374 -3.98 33.88 7.76
C HIS A 374 -4.10 35.08 6.81
N GLN A 375 -3.67 36.27 7.22
CA GLN A 375 -3.72 37.48 6.38
C GLN A 375 -2.85 37.34 5.12
N ILE A 376 -1.69 36.67 5.23
CA ILE A 376 -0.77 36.50 4.10
C ILE A 376 -1.23 35.39 3.15
N LEU A 377 -1.61 34.24 3.67
CA LEU A 377 -1.85 33.03 2.87
C LEU A 377 -3.34 32.77 2.58
N GLY A 378 -4.25 33.42 3.29
CA GLY A 378 -5.69 33.19 3.19
C GLY A 378 -6.05 31.73 3.46
N PRO A 379 -6.87 31.08 2.60
CA PRO A 379 -7.22 29.67 2.74
C PRO A 379 -6.03 28.71 2.82
N ALA A 380 -4.90 29.03 2.18
CA ALA A 380 -3.72 28.16 2.18
C ALA A 380 -3.06 28.05 3.57
N ALA A 381 -3.37 28.95 4.51
CA ALA A 381 -2.93 28.83 5.91
C ALA A 381 -3.71 27.77 6.70
N ALA A 382 -4.91 27.41 6.26
CA ALA A 382 -5.86 26.64 7.05
C ALA A 382 -5.29 25.31 7.54
N PRO A 383 -4.63 24.46 6.70
CA PRO A 383 -4.09 23.19 7.16
C PRO A 383 -3.06 23.35 8.26
N THR A 384 -2.19 24.36 8.17
CA THR A 384 -1.15 24.62 9.17
C THR A 384 -1.74 25.16 10.47
N ILE A 385 -2.58 26.21 10.41
CA ILE A 385 -3.17 26.82 11.60
C ILE A 385 -4.09 25.83 12.31
N CYS A 386 -4.88 25.07 11.57
CA CYS A 386 -5.77 24.06 12.15
C CYS A 386 -5.00 22.95 12.86
N ARG A 387 -3.94 22.39 12.25
CA ARG A 387 -3.08 21.38 12.90
C ARG A 387 -2.35 21.94 14.12
N ALA A 388 -1.86 23.18 14.04
CA ALA A 388 -1.25 23.88 15.16
C ALA A 388 -2.22 23.96 16.35
N LEU A 389 -3.46 24.42 16.13
CA LEU A 389 -4.50 24.46 17.16
C LEU A 389 -4.90 23.08 17.68
N GLN A 390 -4.91 22.05 16.85
CA GLN A 390 -5.19 20.68 17.32
C GLN A 390 -4.10 20.18 18.27
N SER A 391 -2.85 20.58 18.05
CA SER A 391 -1.71 20.21 18.92
C SER A 391 -1.59 21.07 20.18
N ALA A 392 -2.05 22.32 20.13
CA ALA A 392 -2.01 23.28 21.23
C ALA A 392 -3.35 24.03 21.37
N PRO A 393 -4.44 23.34 21.75
CA PRO A 393 -5.78 23.95 21.79
C PRO A 393 -5.90 25.08 22.81
N GLN A 394 -5.06 25.10 23.85
CA GLN A 394 -4.98 26.17 24.84
C GLN A 394 -4.56 27.53 24.26
N ASN A 395 -3.98 27.55 23.05
CA ASN A 395 -3.57 28.79 22.40
C ASN A 395 -4.71 29.46 21.62
N PHE A 396 -5.87 28.81 21.49
CA PHE A 396 -7.02 29.41 20.82
C PHE A 396 -7.59 30.57 21.63
N THR A 397 -7.93 31.64 20.93
CA THR A 397 -8.48 32.87 21.51
C THR A 397 -9.70 33.34 20.72
N ALA A 398 -10.50 34.22 21.33
CA ALA A 398 -11.67 34.80 20.67
C ALA A 398 -11.31 35.60 19.40
N ALA A 399 -10.14 36.23 19.32
CA ALA A 399 -9.73 36.99 18.15
C ALA A 399 -9.30 36.10 16.97
N SER A 400 -8.98 34.83 17.21
CA SER A 400 -8.68 33.83 16.18
C SER A 400 -9.95 33.22 15.57
N LEU A 401 -11.12 33.43 16.19
CA LEU A 401 -12.39 32.87 15.74
C LEU A 401 -12.77 33.28 14.31
N PRO A 402 -12.64 34.55 13.86
CA PRO A 402 -12.98 34.91 12.47
C PRO A 402 -12.16 34.17 11.43
N ALA A 403 -10.87 33.90 11.70
CA ALA A 403 -10.03 33.10 10.82
C ALA A 403 -10.54 31.66 10.74
N LEU A 404 -10.83 31.03 11.90
CA LEU A 404 -11.39 29.68 11.95
C LEU A 404 -12.77 29.59 11.27
N ASP A 405 -13.67 30.56 11.52
CA ASP A 405 -14.99 30.64 10.89
C ASP A 405 -14.88 30.71 9.37
N SER A 406 -13.94 31.53 8.85
CA SER A 406 -13.70 31.62 7.40
C SER A 406 -13.34 30.27 6.77
N TYR A 407 -12.55 29.44 7.46
CA TYR A 407 -12.18 28.11 7.00
C TYR A 407 -13.35 27.14 6.98
N THR A 408 -14.34 27.31 7.86
CA THR A 408 -15.57 26.50 7.84
C THR A 408 -16.51 26.82 6.68
N THR A 409 -16.27 27.94 5.98
CA THR A 409 -17.08 28.42 4.85
C THR A 409 -16.31 28.49 3.54
N ASP A 410 -15.14 27.84 3.46
CA ASP A 410 -14.34 27.84 2.23
C ASP A 410 -15.18 27.37 1.03
N PRO A 411 -15.25 28.14 -0.08
CA PRO A 411 -16.18 27.88 -1.17
C PRO A 411 -15.73 26.83 -2.18
N HIS A 412 -14.61 26.11 -1.95
CA HIS A 412 -14.03 25.17 -2.94
C HIS A 412 -14.27 23.69 -2.60
N PRO A 413 -15.51 23.16 -2.68
CA PRO A 413 -15.80 21.75 -2.39
C PRO A 413 -15.11 20.79 -3.35
N GLU A 414 -14.76 21.23 -4.57
CA GLU A 414 -14.08 20.41 -5.58
C GLU A 414 -12.61 20.10 -5.21
N GLN A 415 -11.97 20.94 -4.38
CA GLN A 415 -10.63 20.65 -3.84
C GLN A 415 -10.69 19.76 -2.58
N ASP A 416 -11.85 19.69 -1.94
CA ASP A 416 -12.12 18.90 -0.74
C ASP A 416 -12.47 17.42 -1.07
N ILE A 417 -12.59 17.08 -2.35
CA ILE A 417 -12.92 15.74 -2.85
C ILE A 417 -11.74 15.28 -3.71
N ARG A 418 -11.03 14.22 -3.28
CA ARG A 418 -10.05 13.55 -4.15
C ARG A 418 -10.83 12.70 -5.17
N ASP A 419 -10.41 12.77 -6.44
CA ASP A 419 -10.93 11.86 -7.47
C ASP A 419 -10.71 10.40 -7.03
N ALA A 420 -11.66 9.53 -7.38
CA ALA A 420 -11.51 8.11 -7.18
C ALA A 420 -10.25 7.63 -7.91
N ASP A 421 -9.34 6.95 -7.20
CA ASP A 421 -8.25 6.25 -7.85
C ASP A 421 -8.85 5.16 -8.77
N ALA A 422 -8.09 4.70 -9.77
CA ALA A 422 -8.55 3.71 -10.76
C ALA A 422 -8.85 2.31 -10.16
N GLU A 423 -8.74 2.15 -8.85
CA GLU A 423 -9.33 1.08 -8.06
C GLU A 423 -10.47 1.70 -7.25
N GLY A 424 -11.70 1.22 -7.45
CA GLY A 424 -12.95 1.80 -6.93
C GLY A 424 -13.13 1.84 -5.41
N THR A 425 -12.08 2.04 -4.63
CA THR A 425 -12.15 2.49 -3.25
C THR A 425 -12.27 4.01 -3.26
N ARG A 426 -13.47 4.48 -2.90
CA ARG A 426 -13.66 5.82 -2.33
C ARG A 426 -12.51 6.00 -1.32
N THR A 427 -11.57 6.92 -1.54
CA THR A 427 -10.56 7.26 -0.52
C THR A 427 -11.30 7.41 0.80
N ASP A 428 -10.81 6.79 1.90
CA ASP A 428 -11.46 6.86 3.22
C ASP A 428 -12.00 8.27 3.43
N LEU A 429 -13.33 8.41 3.58
CA LEU A 429 -14.01 9.71 3.63
C LEU A 429 -13.39 10.63 4.68
N LEU A 430 -12.87 10.03 5.77
CA LEU A 430 -12.13 10.74 6.79
C LEU A 430 -10.80 11.30 6.25
N THR A 431 -10.04 10.52 5.49
CA THR A 431 -8.80 10.96 4.83
C THR A 431 -9.07 12.08 3.82
N ALA A 432 -10.14 11.98 3.02
CA ALA A 432 -10.54 13.06 2.13
C ALA A 432 -10.88 14.33 2.93
N GLY A 433 -11.67 14.21 4.00
CA GLY A 433 -12.05 15.33 4.86
C GLY A 433 -10.87 15.96 5.62
N MET A 434 -9.89 15.17 6.06
CA MET A 434 -8.65 15.68 6.69
C MET A 434 -7.80 16.51 5.73
N ASN A 435 -7.87 16.22 4.43
CA ASN A 435 -7.15 16.98 3.41
C ASN A 435 -7.96 18.20 2.89
N ALA A 436 -9.24 18.28 3.24
CA ALA A 436 -10.14 19.40 2.95
C ALA A 436 -9.99 20.52 3.98
N THR A 437 -10.12 21.78 3.55
CA THR A 437 -10.03 22.95 4.45
C THR A 437 -11.15 22.91 5.49
N ARG A 438 -12.40 22.67 5.06
CA ARG A 438 -13.57 22.62 5.95
C ARG A 438 -13.52 21.42 6.90
N GLY A 439 -13.04 20.25 6.43
CA GLY A 439 -12.91 19.06 7.27
C GLY A 439 -11.80 19.18 8.31
N GLN A 440 -10.66 19.78 7.95
CA GLN A 440 -9.60 20.10 8.91
C GLN A 440 -10.07 21.13 9.96
N ALA A 441 -10.86 22.13 9.55
CA ALA A 441 -11.48 23.07 10.49
C ALA A 441 -12.44 22.35 11.46
N ALA A 442 -13.22 21.37 10.98
CA ALA A 442 -14.10 20.56 11.83
C ALA A 442 -13.32 19.78 12.91
N LEU A 443 -12.20 19.17 12.54
CA LEU A 443 -11.33 18.48 13.51
C LEU A 443 -10.68 19.45 14.50
N THR A 444 -10.37 20.68 14.08
CA THR A 444 -9.90 21.73 15.00
C THR A 444 -10.99 22.14 15.99
N VAL A 445 -12.22 22.39 15.53
CA VAL A 445 -13.34 22.69 16.43
C VAL A 445 -13.54 21.55 17.43
N ALA A 446 -13.41 20.29 16.99
CA ALA A 446 -13.46 19.14 17.89
C ALA A 446 -12.37 19.19 18.97
N ALA A 447 -11.10 19.42 18.59
CA ALA A 447 -9.99 19.50 19.53
C ALA A 447 -10.18 20.61 20.58
N LEU A 448 -10.66 21.78 20.16
CA LEU A 448 -10.96 22.91 21.05
C LEU A 448 -12.07 22.55 22.05
N LEU A 449 -13.15 21.93 21.59
CA LEU A 449 -14.25 21.50 22.46
C LEU A 449 -13.82 20.36 23.40
N PHE A 450 -12.97 19.42 22.98
CA PHE A 450 -12.44 18.41 23.91
C PHE A 450 -11.59 19.04 25.03
N HIS A 451 -10.83 20.08 24.68
CA HIS A 451 -9.99 20.81 25.62
C HIS A 451 -10.81 21.56 26.68
N GLY A 452 -11.85 22.31 26.28
CA GLY A 452 -12.64 23.10 27.23
C GLY A 452 -13.95 23.66 26.67
N SER A 453 -14.76 24.25 27.56
CA SER A 453 -16.05 24.88 27.23
C SER A 453 -15.99 26.41 27.10
N GLU A 454 -14.80 27.01 27.21
CA GLU A 454 -14.62 28.47 27.27
C GLU A 454 -15.18 29.19 26.03
N HIS A 455 -15.07 28.55 24.85
CA HIS A 455 -15.58 29.09 23.59
C HIS A 455 -16.83 28.35 23.07
N LEU A 456 -17.52 27.60 23.93
CA LEU A 456 -18.65 26.75 23.54
C LEU A 456 -19.69 27.51 22.71
N HIS A 457 -20.15 28.68 23.19
CA HIS A 457 -21.18 29.46 22.50
C HIS A 457 -20.77 29.89 21.08
N ALA A 458 -19.49 30.21 20.89
CA ALA A 458 -18.94 30.61 19.60
C ALA A 458 -18.71 29.42 18.65
N LEU A 459 -18.34 28.26 19.19
CA LEU A 459 -18.01 27.07 18.39
C LEU A 459 -19.24 26.24 18.01
N THR A 460 -20.31 26.24 18.82
CA THR A 460 -21.54 25.46 18.55
C THR A 460 -22.17 25.75 17.17
N PRO A 461 -22.30 27.02 16.72
CA PRO A 461 -22.78 27.30 15.37
C PRO A 461 -21.89 26.73 14.26
N LEU A 462 -20.57 26.68 14.47
CA LEU A 462 -19.62 26.09 13.51
C LEU A 462 -19.81 24.57 13.42
N VAL A 463 -19.95 23.89 14.56
CA VAL A 463 -20.23 22.44 14.62
C VAL A 463 -21.51 22.12 13.85
N THR A 464 -22.59 22.86 14.14
CA THR A 464 -23.90 22.64 13.51
C THR A 464 -23.83 22.82 11.99
N ARG A 465 -23.09 23.84 11.52
CA ARG A 465 -22.89 24.10 10.09
C ARG A 465 -22.11 22.97 9.41
N LEU A 466 -20.97 22.58 9.98
CA LEU A 466 -20.08 21.55 9.43
C LEU A 466 -20.71 20.16 9.45
N ALA A 467 -21.52 19.84 10.46
CA ALA A 467 -22.31 18.61 10.52
C ALA A 467 -23.37 18.53 9.41
N ASN A 468 -23.79 19.68 8.88
CA ASN A 468 -24.74 19.83 7.79
C ASN A 468 -24.10 20.18 6.44
N ASP A 469 -22.77 20.10 6.32
CA ASP A 469 -22.05 20.46 5.09
C ASP A 469 -22.55 19.65 3.88
N SER A 470 -22.54 20.23 2.68
CA SER A 470 -22.95 19.49 1.47
C SER A 470 -21.96 18.39 1.08
N VAL A 471 -20.70 18.48 1.52
CA VAL A 471 -19.66 17.50 1.22
C VAL A 471 -19.60 16.45 2.33
N LEU A 472 -19.83 15.19 1.96
CA LEU A 472 -19.87 14.06 2.90
C LEU A 472 -18.57 13.89 3.70
N ALA A 473 -17.41 14.11 3.05
CA ALA A 473 -16.09 14.04 3.69
C ALA A 473 -15.95 15.06 4.84
N VAL A 474 -16.56 16.23 4.72
CA VAL A 474 -16.57 17.24 5.80
C VAL A 474 -17.48 16.81 6.95
N ARG A 475 -18.66 16.24 6.64
CA ARG A 475 -19.59 15.73 7.66
C ARG A 475 -18.95 14.65 8.54
N VAL A 476 -18.21 13.71 7.95
CA VAL A 476 -17.57 12.65 8.73
C VAL A 476 -16.48 13.20 9.65
N CYS A 477 -15.76 14.25 9.26
CA CYS A 477 -14.84 14.96 10.17
C CYS A 477 -15.63 15.69 11.28
N ALA A 478 -16.75 16.32 10.93
CA ALA A 478 -17.61 17.04 11.89
C ALA A 478 -18.23 16.13 12.95
N ALA A 479 -18.39 14.82 12.68
CA ALA A 479 -18.85 13.85 13.68
C ALA A 479 -17.99 13.87 14.96
N GLN A 480 -16.67 14.10 14.82
CA GLN A 480 -15.77 14.24 15.97
C GLN A 480 -16.06 15.52 16.79
N ALA A 481 -16.46 16.61 16.12
CA ALA A 481 -16.82 17.87 16.78
C ALA A 481 -18.17 17.78 17.48
N VAL A 482 -19.14 17.07 16.89
CA VAL A 482 -20.42 16.75 17.52
C VAL A 482 -20.22 15.87 18.75
N LEU A 483 -19.32 14.88 18.67
CA LEU A 483 -18.94 14.05 19.82
C LEU A 483 -18.29 14.89 20.93
N ALA A 484 -17.44 15.85 20.59
CA ALA A 484 -16.87 16.79 21.56
C ALA A 484 -17.95 17.68 22.21
N LEU A 485 -18.88 18.20 21.40
CA LEU A 485 -20.02 19.01 21.86
C LEU A 485 -20.90 18.25 22.85
N MET A 486 -21.07 16.94 22.66
CA MET A 486 -21.85 16.06 23.55
C MET A 486 -21.38 16.12 25.02
N LYS A 487 -20.12 16.44 25.28
CA LYS A 487 -19.58 16.60 26.65
C LYS A 487 -20.14 17.84 27.35
N HIS A 488 -20.52 18.87 26.60
CA HIS A 488 -20.87 20.20 27.11
C HIS A 488 -22.34 20.55 26.94
N ASP A 489 -22.91 20.22 25.77
CA ASP A 489 -24.32 20.43 25.46
C ASP A 489 -24.89 19.18 24.77
N PRO A 490 -25.35 18.19 25.56
CA PRO A 490 -25.85 16.93 25.03
C PRO A 490 -27.05 17.10 24.09
N GLN A 491 -27.96 18.03 24.38
CA GLN A 491 -29.19 18.16 23.59
C GLN A 491 -28.89 18.70 22.18
N ILE A 492 -28.10 19.78 22.08
CA ILE A 492 -27.69 20.30 20.76
C ILE A 492 -26.87 19.26 20.01
N ALA A 493 -25.99 18.51 20.69
CA ALA A 493 -25.19 17.48 20.06
C ALA A 493 -26.05 16.33 19.50
N LEU A 494 -27.08 15.88 20.23
CA LEU A 494 -28.00 14.84 19.76
C LEU A 494 -28.82 15.34 18.55
N ASP A 495 -29.34 16.56 18.61
CA ASP A 495 -30.07 17.19 17.49
C ASP A 495 -29.18 17.34 16.24
N THR A 496 -27.94 17.78 16.44
CA THR A 496 -26.95 17.91 15.36
C THR A 496 -26.55 16.55 14.80
N THR A 497 -26.48 15.52 15.65
CA THR A 497 -26.18 14.15 15.21
C THR A 497 -27.28 13.62 14.29
N GLU A 498 -28.54 13.85 14.63
CA GLU A 498 -29.67 13.44 13.80
C GLU A 498 -29.60 14.11 12.41
N GLN A 499 -29.27 15.40 12.36
CA GLN A 499 -29.07 16.13 11.10
C GLN A 499 -27.87 15.59 10.29
N LEU A 500 -26.76 15.25 10.96
CA LEU A 500 -25.58 14.66 10.34
C LEU A 500 -25.90 13.30 9.71
N LEU A 501 -26.60 12.43 10.45
CA LEU A 501 -26.94 11.06 10.05
C LEU A 501 -28.13 10.97 9.09
N ASN A 502 -28.94 12.02 8.96
CA ASN A 502 -30.06 12.07 8.02
C ASN A 502 -29.64 12.44 6.57
N HIS A 503 -28.42 12.07 6.18
CA HIS A 503 -27.92 12.25 4.83
C HIS A 503 -28.44 11.14 3.89
N GLN A 504 -28.62 11.45 2.60
CA GLN A 504 -29.14 10.48 1.62
C GLN A 504 -28.14 9.38 1.25
N ASP A 505 -26.84 9.69 1.30
CA ASP A 505 -25.75 8.74 1.05
C ASP A 505 -25.44 7.94 2.33
N ALA A 506 -25.64 6.61 2.27
CA ALA A 506 -25.37 5.68 3.36
C ALA A 506 -23.89 5.64 3.79
N ASN A 507 -22.97 6.10 2.93
CA ASN A 507 -21.55 6.18 3.28
C ASN A 507 -21.25 7.21 4.40
N ALA A 508 -22.24 8.00 4.83
CA ALA A 508 -22.11 8.82 6.04
C ALA A 508 -21.70 7.99 7.27
N TYR A 509 -22.17 6.74 7.33
CA TYR A 509 -21.85 5.77 8.38
C TYR A 509 -20.48 5.10 8.19
N ASN A 510 -19.89 5.21 6.99
CA ASN A 510 -18.66 4.55 6.60
C ASN A 510 -17.42 5.39 6.95
N ALA A 511 -17.29 5.74 8.24
CA ALA A 511 -16.13 6.43 8.79
C ALA A 511 -15.99 6.15 10.29
N SER A 512 -14.76 5.97 10.77
CA SER A 512 -14.49 5.66 12.18
C SER A 512 -14.96 6.77 13.16
N THR A 513 -14.93 8.03 12.75
CA THR A 513 -15.45 9.16 13.54
C THR A 513 -16.98 9.10 13.70
N THR A 514 -17.72 8.81 12.62
CA THR A 514 -19.17 8.62 12.67
C THR A 514 -19.54 7.39 13.49
N GLN A 515 -18.78 6.30 13.35
CA GLN A 515 -18.99 5.09 14.14
C GLN A 515 -18.84 5.34 15.64
N ARG A 516 -17.77 6.03 16.07
CA ARG A 516 -17.58 6.42 17.48
C ARG A 516 -18.71 7.29 17.98
N LEU A 517 -19.19 8.25 17.18
CA LEU A 517 -20.36 9.06 17.53
C LEU A 517 -21.61 8.19 17.69
N LEU A 518 -21.87 7.28 16.74
CA LEU A 518 -23.02 6.38 16.76
C LEU A 518 -23.02 5.47 18.00
N ILE A 519 -21.87 4.91 18.38
CA ILE A 519 -21.75 4.12 19.61
C ILE A 519 -22.09 4.98 20.85
N ASN A 520 -21.55 6.19 20.94
CA ASN A 520 -21.77 7.07 22.09
C ASN A 520 -23.22 7.54 22.23
N ILE A 521 -23.91 7.82 21.12
CA ILE A 521 -25.32 8.22 21.16
C ILE A 521 -26.24 7.04 21.44
N LEU A 522 -25.92 5.82 20.97
CA LEU A 522 -26.71 4.63 21.24
C LEU A 522 -26.69 4.24 22.72
N VAL A 523 -25.57 4.46 23.42
CA VAL A 523 -25.50 4.25 24.88
C VAL A 523 -26.33 5.28 25.64
N ARG A 524 -26.51 6.50 25.10
CA ARG A 524 -27.20 7.62 25.78
C ARG A 524 -28.69 7.66 25.51
N GLU A 525 -29.09 7.58 24.24
CA GLU A 525 -30.47 7.72 23.76
C GLU A 525 -30.79 6.61 22.73
N PRO A 526 -30.83 5.33 23.17
CA PRO A 526 -30.94 4.21 22.24
C PRO A 526 -32.19 4.27 21.35
N SER A 527 -33.35 4.60 21.94
CA SER A 527 -34.62 4.70 21.22
C SER A 527 -34.62 5.78 20.15
N ARG A 528 -33.85 6.87 20.34
CA ARG A 528 -33.77 7.97 19.38
C ARG A 528 -32.96 7.58 18.13
N PHE A 529 -31.91 6.79 18.30
CA PHE A 529 -30.97 6.46 17.22
C PHE A 529 -31.05 5.03 16.69
N ALA A 530 -31.93 4.19 17.23
CA ALA A 530 -32.15 2.82 16.79
C ALA A 530 -32.42 2.71 15.27
N ALA A 531 -33.26 3.60 14.72
CA ALA A 531 -33.57 3.61 13.29
C ALA A 531 -32.35 3.91 12.41
N HIS A 532 -31.39 4.71 12.89
CA HIS A 532 -30.15 4.98 12.17
C HIS A 532 -29.22 3.77 12.18
N LEU A 533 -29.09 3.08 13.32
CA LEU A 533 -28.33 1.83 13.38
C LEU A 533 -28.98 0.75 12.50
N ALA A 534 -30.30 0.59 12.55
CA ALA A 534 -31.04 -0.36 11.71
C ALA A 534 -30.79 -0.11 10.21
N ARG A 535 -30.80 1.16 9.78
CA ARG A 535 -30.48 1.55 8.41
C ARG A 535 -29.03 1.22 8.04
N ALA A 536 -28.08 1.53 8.92
CA ALA A 536 -26.66 1.27 8.68
C ALA A 536 -26.35 -0.24 8.61
N LEU A 537 -27.02 -1.06 9.43
CA LEU A 537 -26.91 -2.52 9.39
C LEU A 537 -27.34 -3.10 8.04
N GLN A 538 -28.26 -2.45 7.33
CA GLN A 538 -28.71 -2.84 5.98
C GLN A 538 -27.92 -2.14 4.86
N GLY A 539 -26.85 -1.41 5.21
CA GLY A 539 -26.00 -0.69 4.25
C GLY A 539 -25.13 -1.62 3.40
N PRO A 540 -24.57 -1.13 2.28
CA PRO A 540 -23.66 -1.91 1.44
C PRO A 540 -22.23 -1.91 2.00
N GLY A 541 -21.49 -2.99 1.70
CA GLY A 541 -20.04 -3.10 1.97
C GLY A 541 -19.66 -2.79 3.42
N ASP A 542 -18.59 -2.02 3.59
CA ASP A 542 -18.02 -1.63 4.88
C ASP A 542 -19.03 -0.96 5.83
N THR A 543 -20.09 -0.36 5.29
CA THR A 543 -21.14 0.28 6.10
C THR A 543 -21.82 -0.72 7.05
N ALA A 544 -22.22 -1.88 6.53
CA ALA A 544 -22.87 -2.91 7.34
C ALA A 544 -21.91 -3.52 8.35
N GLU A 545 -20.64 -3.70 7.98
CA GLU A 545 -19.61 -4.22 8.88
C GLU A 545 -19.36 -3.28 10.07
N LEU A 546 -19.14 -1.98 9.82
CA LEU A 546 -18.97 -0.97 10.87
C LEU A 546 -20.24 -0.80 11.74
N ALA A 547 -21.42 -0.95 11.15
CA ALA A 547 -22.69 -0.96 11.87
C ALA A 547 -22.81 -2.21 12.75
N GLY A 548 -22.34 -3.37 12.28
CA GLY A 548 -22.26 -4.61 13.06
C GLY A 548 -21.36 -4.48 14.29
N GLN A 549 -20.22 -3.81 14.14
CA GLN A 549 -19.36 -3.45 15.28
C GLN A 549 -20.11 -2.53 16.28
N SER A 550 -20.81 -1.50 15.78
CA SER A 550 -21.60 -0.60 16.63
C SER A 550 -22.73 -1.32 17.37
N TRP A 551 -23.40 -2.25 16.69
CA TRP A 551 -24.42 -3.12 17.27
C TRP A 551 -23.83 -4.01 18.37
N ALA A 552 -22.67 -4.64 18.15
CA ALA A 552 -22.05 -5.49 19.16
C ALA A 552 -21.66 -4.71 20.43
N VAL A 553 -21.14 -3.49 20.27
CA VAL A 553 -20.90 -2.61 21.43
C VAL A 553 -22.21 -2.28 22.15
N ALA A 554 -23.28 -1.99 21.42
CA ALA A 554 -24.59 -1.75 22.02
C ALA A 554 -25.15 -2.97 22.77
N THR A 555 -24.92 -4.18 22.25
CA THR A 555 -25.23 -5.46 22.90
C THR A 555 -24.46 -5.61 24.21
N ILE A 556 -23.15 -5.39 24.19
CA ILE A 556 -22.27 -5.45 25.37
C ILE A 556 -22.73 -4.48 26.45
N GLN A 557 -23.12 -3.26 26.06
CA GLN A 557 -23.60 -2.22 26.98
C GLN A 557 -25.06 -2.40 27.42
N GLY A 558 -25.77 -3.40 26.89
CA GLY A 558 -27.18 -3.65 27.21
C GLY A 558 -28.13 -2.54 26.74
N CYS A 559 -27.78 -1.81 25.68
CA CYS A 559 -28.56 -0.68 25.18
C CYS A 559 -29.31 -0.95 23.87
N LEU A 560 -29.43 -2.22 23.44
CA LEU A 560 -30.29 -2.56 22.31
C LEU A 560 -31.76 -2.25 22.60
N THR A 561 -32.45 -1.76 21.57
CA THR A 561 -33.89 -1.52 21.61
C THR A 561 -34.63 -2.67 20.92
N PRO A 562 -35.92 -2.90 21.24
CA PRO A 562 -36.71 -3.98 20.62
C PRO A 562 -36.82 -3.89 19.08
N ASP A 563 -36.59 -2.71 18.50
CA ASP A 563 -36.66 -2.46 17.05
C ASP A 563 -35.36 -2.84 16.32
N LEU A 564 -34.31 -3.21 17.05
CA LEU A 564 -33.04 -3.67 16.52
C LEU A 564 -32.93 -5.20 16.59
N PRO A 565 -32.07 -5.82 15.77
CA PRO A 565 -31.73 -7.23 15.90
C PRO A 565 -31.29 -7.55 17.33
N ASN A 566 -31.79 -8.63 17.92
CA ASN A 566 -31.49 -9.01 19.31
C ASN A 566 -30.44 -10.12 19.44
N SER A 567 -30.05 -10.72 18.32
CA SER A 567 -29.07 -11.78 18.25
C SER A 567 -28.28 -11.71 16.94
N THR A 568 -27.14 -12.40 16.90
CA THR A 568 -26.25 -12.36 15.74
C THR A 568 -26.86 -12.99 14.49
N ASP A 569 -27.76 -13.98 14.62
CA ASP A 569 -28.43 -14.65 13.50
C ASP A 569 -29.43 -13.75 12.75
N GLU A 570 -29.94 -12.70 13.39
CA GLU A 570 -30.81 -11.70 12.77
C GLU A 570 -30.02 -10.67 11.94
N LEU A 571 -28.69 -10.63 12.06
CA LEU A 571 -27.81 -9.76 11.28
C LEU A 571 -27.48 -10.38 9.92
N ASN A 572 -27.28 -9.54 8.90
CA ASN A 572 -26.71 -10.00 7.64
C ASN A 572 -25.23 -10.37 7.79
N ALA A 573 -24.66 -11.06 6.78
CA ALA A 573 -23.30 -11.58 6.83
C ALA A 573 -22.24 -10.51 7.12
N LEU A 574 -22.32 -9.35 6.46
CA LEU A 574 -21.36 -8.24 6.67
C LEU A 574 -21.43 -7.67 8.08
N ALA A 575 -22.63 -7.45 8.62
CA ALA A 575 -22.81 -7.01 9.99
C ALA A 575 -22.33 -8.05 11.02
N ARG A 576 -22.53 -9.35 10.75
CA ARG A 576 -21.97 -10.42 11.59
C ARG A 576 -20.44 -10.40 11.62
N ARG A 577 -19.77 -10.09 10.50
CA ARG A 577 -18.30 -9.99 10.44
C ARG A 577 -17.78 -8.92 11.41
N GLY A 578 -18.42 -7.76 11.39
CA GLY A 578 -18.09 -6.66 12.29
C GLY A 578 -18.39 -6.99 13.75
N ALA A 579 -19.56 -7.56 14.03
CA ALA A 579 -19.94 -7.97 15.38
C ALA A 579 -18.97 -9.02 15.95
N ALA A 580 -18.54 -9.99 15.14
CA ALA A 580 -17.58 -11.02 15.51
C ALA A 580 -16.23 -10.42 15.96
N SER A 581 -15.74 -9.39 15.26
CA SER A 581 -14.50 -8.69 15.63
C SER A 581 -14.62 -8.04 17.02
N VAL A 582 -15.73 -7.35 17.30
CA VAL A 582 -15.92 -6.68 18.59
C VAL A 582 -16.05 -7.68 19.73
N PHE A 583 -16.80 -8.78 19.54
CA PHE A 583 -16.89 -9.81 20.58
C PHE A 583 -15.56 -10.54 20.79
N ALA A 584 -14.74 -10.71 19.75
CA ALA A 584 -13.41 -11.30 19.88
C ALA A 584 -12.46 -10.43 20.72
N ASP A 585 -12.55 -9.10 20.58
CA ASP A 585 -11.79 -8.13 21.38
C ASP A 585 -12.34 -7.94 22.82
N ASN A 586 -13.55 -8.44 23.10
CA ASN A 586 -14.22 -8.35 24.41
C ASN A 586 -14.60 -9.76 24.88
N ILE A 587 -13.57 -10.56 25.17
CA ILE A 587 -13.69 -12.01 25.41
C ILE A 587 -14.62 -12.37 26.58
N ASP A 588 -14.79 -11.47 27.55
CA ASP A 588 -15.74 -11.58 28.66
C ASP A 588 -17.21 -11.71 28.21
N HIS A 589 -17.51 -11.34 26.98
CA HIS A 589 -18.80 -11.54 26.30
C HIS A 589 -18.82 -12.76 25.37
N TYR A 590 -18.02 -13.79 25.67
CA TYR A 590 -17.89 -15.02 24.88
C TYR A 590 -19.17 -15.77 24.49
N PRO A 591 -20.32 -15.72 25.21
CA PRO A 591 -21.51 -16.44 24.76
C PRO A 591 -21.98 -16.01 23.37
N HIS A 592 -21.64 -14.78 22.94
CA HIS A 592 -21.91 -14.31 21.58
C HIS A 592 -20.95 -14.88 20.52
N LEU A 593 -19.76 -15.35 20.90
CA LEU A 593 -18.78 -15.98 20.00
C LEU A 593 -19.13 -17.44 19.68
N VAL A 594 -19.73 -18.16 20.63
CA VAL A 594 -20.10 -19.58 20.49
C VAL A 594 -20.86 -19.90 19.19
N PRO A 595 -21.94 -19.19 18.84
CA PRO A 595 -22.63 -19.45 17.57
C PRO A 595 -21.80 -19.07 16.34
N LEU A 596 -20.91 -18.08 16.45
CA LEU A 596 -20.13 -17.55 15.32
C LEU A 596 -19.01 -18.49 14.87
N PHE A 597 -18.55 -19.42 15.70
CA PHE A 597 -17.63 -20.48 15.28
C PHE A 597 -18.23 -21.43 14.24
N ASN A 598 -19.56 -21.43 14.09
CA ASN A 598 -20.27 -22.27 13.14
C ASN A 598 -20.96 -21.48 12.02
N ASP A 599 -20.68 -20.18 11.92
CA ASP A 599 -21.25 -19.31 10.87
C ASP A 599 -20.91 -19.83 9.47
N ASP A 600 -21.83 -19.64 8.54
CA ASP A 600 -21.64 -20.05 7.15
C ASP A 600 -20.62 -19.16 6.43
N ASP A 601 -20.48 -17.90 6.86
CA ASP A 601 -19.48 -16.96 6.33
C ASP A 601 -18.09 -17.21 6.97
N ALA A 602 -17.09 -17.45 6.12
CA ALA A 602 -15.72 -17.74 6.55
C ALA A 602 -15.04 -16.55 7.26
N ASP A 603 -15.33 -15.31 6.87
CA ASP A 603 -14.74 -14.13 7.50
C ASP A 603 -15.34 -13.89 8.89
N VAL A 604 -16.62 -14.25 9.11
CA VAL A 604 -17.22 -14.24 10.45
C VAL A 604 -16.51 -15.24 11.36
N ARG A 605 -16.30 -16.47 10.89
CA ARG A 605 -15.56 -17.49 11.64
C ARG A 605 -14.13 -17.04 11.96
N LYS A 606 -13.45 -16.46 10.97
CA LYS A 606 -12.10 -15.89 11.13
C LYS A 606 -12.05 -14.82 12.22
N ASN A 607 -12.94 -13.82 12.15
CA ASN A 607 -12.97 -12.74 13.13
C ASN A 607 -13.31 -13.25 14.53
N ALA A 608 -14.32 -14.13 14.67
CA ALA A 608 -14.69 -14.72 15.95
C ALA A 608 -13.53 -15.53 16.57
N SER A 609 -12.76 -16.24 15.75
CA SER A 609 -11.64 -17.09 16.20
C SER A 609 -10.50 -16.29 16.83
N GLN A 610 -10.36 -14.99 16.51
CA GLN A 610 -9.31 -14.14 17.09
C GLN A 610 -9.42 -14.06 18.61
N GLY A 611 -10.64 -14.15 19.17
CA GLY A 611 -10.88 -14.17 20.61
C GLY A 611 -10.20 -15.34 21.32
N MET A 612 -9.85 -16.42 20.61
CA MET A 612 -9.10 -17.53 21.20
C MET A 612 -7.73 -17.11 21.73
N ARG A 613 -7.14 -16.03 21.22
CA ARG A 613 -5.86 -15.49 21.74
C ARG A 613 -5.94 -15.06 23.20
N GLN A 614 -7.13 -14.65 23.66
CA GLN A 614 -7.39 -14.13 25.01
C GLN A 614 -8.25 -15.09 25.85
N VAL A 615 -8.51 -16.32 25.38
CA VAL A 615 -9.45 -17.24 26.05
C VAL A 615 -9.09 -17.56 27.49
N PHE A 616 -7.80 -17.53 27.84
CA PHE A 616 -7.32 -17.82 29.19
C PHE A 616 -7.32 -16.60 30.13
N ASP A 617 -7.83 -15.46 29.68
CA ASP A 617 -8.16 -14.30 30.53
C ASP A 617 -9.54 -14.48 31.21
N LEU A 618 -10.36 -15.42 30.71
CA LEU A 618 -11.64 -15.80 31.30
C LEU A 618 -11.48 -16.62 32.59
N PHE A 619 -12.57 -16.71 33.36
CA PHE A 619 -12.62 -17.67 34.47
C PHE A 619 -12.49 -19.11 33.92
N PRO A 620 -11.86 -20.04 34.68
CA PRO A 620 -11.55 -21.37 34.16
C PRO A 620 -12.73 -22.12 33.55
N ALA A 621 -13.92 -22.06 34.16
CA ALA A 621 -15.12 -22.72 33.64
C ALA A 621 -15.61 -22.14 32.30
N GLN A 622 -15.47 -20.83 32.12
CA GLN A 622 -15.87 -20.12 30.90
C GLN A 622 -14.87 -20.37 29.76
N ALA A 623 -13.56 -20.33 30.06
CA ALA A 623 -12.52 -20.73 29.12
C ALA A 623 -12.73 -22.17 28.64
N ASP A 624 -13.02 -23.07 29.58
CA ASP A 624 -13.35 -24.48 29.30
C ASP A 624 -14.56 -24.66 28.38
N GLU A 625 -15.61 -23.87 28.57
CA GLU A 625 -16.79 -23.87 27.70
C GLU A 625 -16.45 -23.37 26.30
N LEU A 626 -15.79 -22.21 26.22
CA LEU A 626 -15.48 -21.55 24.96
C LEU A 626 -14.49 -22.35 24.11
N VAL A 627 -13.44 -22.92 24.72
CA VAL A 627 -12.48 -23.78 24.03
C VAL A 627 -13.19 -25.00 23.44
N ARG A 628 -14.09 -25.66 24.19
CA ARG A 628 -14.84 -26.81 23.66
C ARG A 628 -15.73 -26.41 22.49
N ALA A 629 -16.47 -25.31 22.63
CA ALA A 629 -17.29 -24.77 21.54
C ALA A 629 -16.47 -24.46 20.27
N PHE A 630 -15.25 -23.94 20.43
CA PHE A 630 -14.34 -23.71 19.31
C PHE A 630 -13.87 -25.02 18.68
N LEU A 631 -13.36 -25.97 19.48
CA LEU A 631 -12.84 -27.27 19.01
C LEU A 631 -13.88 -28.11 18.26
N ASP A 632 -15.16 -27.97 18.62
CA ASP A 632 -16.29 -28.63 17.98
C ASP A 632 -16.85 -27.83 16.77
N GLY A 633 -16.43 -26.57 16.61
CA GLY A 633 -16.96 -25.65 15.60
C GLY A 633 -16.29 -25.75 14.23
N LYS A 634 -16.99 -25.26 13.19
CA LYS A 634 -16.47 -25.15 11.81
C LYS A 634 -15.23 -24.26 11.69
N ALA A 635 -15.01 -23.34 12.63
CA ALA A 635 -13.88 -22.41 12.61
C ALA A 635 -12.54 -23.04 13.00
N PHE A 636 -12.56 -24.12 13.79
CA PHE A 636 -11.34 -24.73 14.34
C PHE A 636 -10.32 -25.19 13.28
N PRO A 637 -10.70 -25.93 12.22
CA PRO A 637 -9.75 -26.39 11.20
C PRO A 637 -8.93 -25.26 10.57
N ASP A 638 -9.59 -24.14 10.29
CA ASP A 638 -9.00 -23.01 9.58
C ASP A 638 -8.22 -22.07 10.50
N HIS A 639 -8.60 -21.97 11.79
CA HIS A 639 -8.13 -20.92 12.71
C HIS A 639 -7.51 -21.41 14.05
N LEU A 640 -7.10 -22.67 14.13
CA LEU A 640 -6.51 -23.26 15.35
C LEU A 640 -5.25 -22.53 15.87
N GLU A 641 -4.59 -21.72 15.04
CA GLU A 641 -3.36 -20.99 15.39
C GLU A 641 -3.60 -20.00 16.54
N HIS A 642 -4.81 -19.46 16.67
CA HIS A 642 -5.16 -18.54 17.74
C HIS A 642 -5.18 -19.24 19.11
N LEU A 643 -5.72 -20.46 19.17
CA LEU A 643 -5.73 -21.26 20.39
C LEU A 643 -4.33 -21.82 20.71
N ALA A 644 -3.58 -22.26 19.70
CA ALA A 644 -2.20 -22.72 19.88
C ALA A 644 -1.32 -21.61 20.47
N PHE A 645 -1.45 -20.38 19.95
CA PHE A 645 -0.77 -19.21 20.49
C PHE A 645 -1.18 -18.92 21.94
N ALA A 646 -2.47 -18.92 22.27
CA ALA A 646 -2.94 -18.67 23.64
C ALA A 646 -2.39 -19.67 24.65
N LEU A 647 -2.30 -20.95 24.28
CA LEU A 647 -1.71 -22.01 25.12
C LEU A 647 -0.22 -21.77 25.39
N TYR A 648 0.48 -21.20 24.41
CA TYR A 648 1.89 -20.87 24.52
C TYR A 648 2.13 -19.61 25.38
N ASP A 649 1.41 -18.52 25.06
CA ASP A 649 1.61 -17.18 25.61
C ASP A 649 1.12 -17.04 27.05
N HIS A 650 0.14 -17.85 27.47
CA HIS A 650 -0.40 -17.77 28.83
C HIS A 650 0.68 -17.96 29.89
N ALA A 651 0.84 -17.00 30.81
CA ALA A 651 1.89 -17.00 31.82
C ALA A 651 1.60 -17.90 33.04
N GLY A 652 0.32 -18.22 33.30
CA GLY A 652 -0.12 -18.99 34.48
C GLY A 652 -0.13 -20.52 34.28
N PRO A 653 -0.66 -21.27 35.27
CA PRO A 653 -0.96 -22.69 35.12
C PRO A 653 -2.03 -22.90 34.03
N LEU A 654 -1.75 -23.79 33.07
CA LEU A 654 -2.69 -24.06 31.99
C LEU A 654 -3.95 -24.79 32.51
N PRO A 655 -5.17 -24.47 32.03
CA PRO A 655 -6.40 -25.10 32.49
C PRO A 655 -6.51 -26.55 32.00
N THR A 656 -7.45 -27.30 32.57
CA THR A 656 -7.65 -28.72 32.25
C THR A 656 -8.04 -28.95 30.78
N VAL A 657 -8.77 -28.03 30.15
CA VAL A 657 -9.12 -28.14 28.72
C VAL A 657 -7.91 -28.05 27.78
N ALA A 658 -6.76 -27.56 28.28
CA ALA A 658 -5.57 -27.37 27.45
C ALA A 658 -5.03 -28.68 26.88
N ILE A 659 -5.13 -29.81 27.60
CA ILE A 659 -4.71 -31.11 27.05
C ILE A 659 -5.66 -31.58 25.95
N ASP A 660 -6.97 -31.35 26.09
CA ASP A 660 -7.96 -31.67 25.06
C ASP A 660 -7.70 -30.85 23.79
N ALA A 661 -7.36 -29.57 23.94
CA ALA A 661 -6.96 -28.68 22.84
C ALA A 661 -5.68 -29.17 22.14
N CYS A 662 -4.63 -29.48 22.90
CA CYS A 662 -3.39 -30.03 22.34
C CYS A 662 -3.63 -31.33 21.55
N GLU A 663 -4.40 -32.27 22.11
CA GLU A 663 -4.73 -33.52 21.44
C GLU A 663 -5.50 -33.28 20.13
N ARG A 664 -6.48 -32.38 20.15
CA ARG A 664 -7.31 -32.06 18.99
C ARG A 664 -6.52 -31.36 17.88
N ILE A 665 -5.67 -30.39 18.23
CA ILE A 665 -4.81 -29.69 17.26
C ILE A 665 -3.84 -30.68 16.62
N VAL A 666 -3.17 -31.52 17.40
CA VAL A 666 -2.24 -32.51 16.86
C VAL A 666 -2.93 -33.56 16.00
N GLN A 667 -4.14 -33.99 16.38
CA GLN A 667 -4.93 -34.90 15.56
C GLN A 667 -5.34 -34.28 14.22
N HIS A 668 -5.67 -32.99 14.21
CA HIS A 668 -6.13 -32.30 13.01
C HIS A 668 -4.99 -31.90 12.08
N ALA A 669 -4.01 -31.14 12.59
CA ALA A 669 -2.91 -30.60 11.80
C ALA A 669 -1.84 -31.66 11.45
N GLY A 670 -1.69 -32.70 12.28
CA GLY A 670 -0.83 -33.85 12.00
C GLY A 670 0.58 -33.46 11.56
N ARG A 671 0.99 -33.89 10.36
CA ARG A 671 2.34 -33.63 9.81
C ARG A 671 2.60 -32.16 9.47
N GLU A 672 1.58 -31.33 9.30
CA GLU A 672 1.77 -29.90 9.01
C GLU A 672 2.46 -29.18 10.17
N LEU A 673 2.31 -29.67 11.40
CA LEU A 673 2.98 -29.14 12.59
C LEU A 673 4.52 -29.23 12.56
N GLY A 674 5.07 -30.12 11.74
CA GLY A 674 6.52 -30.24 11.51
C GLY A 674 6.98 -29.77 10.14
N ASP A 675 6.06 -29.41 9.24
CA ASP A 675 6.39 -28.92 7.91
C ASP A 675 6.62 -27.40 7.96
N LEU A 676 7.90 -27.01 8.04
CA LEU A 676 8.37 -25.61 8.04
C LEU A 676 7.89 -24.78 6.83
N ARG A 677 7.33 -25.42 5.79
CA ARG A 677 6.74 -24.76 4.63
C ARG A 677 5.31 -24.29 4.87
N THR A 678 4.68 -24.74 5.95
CA THR A 678 3.32 -24.37 6.32
C THR A 678 3.36 -23.37 7.47
N HIS A 679 2.34 -22.51 7.56
CA HIS A 679 2.20 -21.61 8.71
C HIS A 679 1.98 -22.39 10.03
N ARG A 680 1.51 -23.66 9.94
CA ARG A 680 1.26 -24.56 11.07
C ARG A 680 2.52 -25.03 11.80
N ALA A 681 3.72 -24.85 11.25
CA ALA A 681 4.96 -25.16 11.95
C ALA A 681 5.18 -24.29 13.20
N ALA A 682 4.71 -23.04 13.19
CA ALA A 682 4.72 -22.18 14.36
C ALA A 682 3.81 -22.74 15.47
N ASP A 683 2.64 -23.26 15.10
CA ASP A 683 1.71 -23.92 16.02
C ASP A 683 2.35 -25.17 16.64
N GLY A 684 3.13 -25.93 15.87
CA GLY A 684 3.92 -27.05 16.38
C GLY A 684 4.88 -26.63 17.49
N HIS A 685 5.60 -25.51 17.30
CA HIS A 685 6.49 -24.96 18.33
C HIS A 685 5.73 -24.51 19.59
N HIS A 686 4.60 -23.81 19.41
CA HIS A 686 3.73 -23.40 20.52
C HIS A 686 3.24 -24.60 21.34
N LEU A 687 2.78 -25.65 20.65
CA LEU A 687 2.29 -26.88 21.28
C LEU A 687 3.37 -27.65 22.04
N VAL A 688 4.61 -27.71 21.53
CA VAL A 688 5.74 -28.32 22.24
C VAL A 688 5.93 -27.65 23.61
N SER A 689 5.95 -26.32 23.65
CA SER A 689 6.11 -25.59 24.91
C SER A 689 4.91 -25.79 25.84
N ALA A 690 3.68 -25.70 25.31
CA ALA A 690 2.46 -25.90 26.08
C ALA A 690 2.35 -27.31 26.69
N VAL A 691 2.64 -28.37 25.91
CA VAL A 691 2.52 -29.76 26.38
C VAL A 691 3.57 -30.12 27.43
N LEU A 692 4.80 -29.59 27.32
CA LEU A 692 5.84 -29.80 28.34
C LEU A 692 5.49 -29.11 29.65
N ARG A 693 4.94 -27.89 29.58
CA ARG A 693 4.40 -27.18 30.74
C ARG A 693 3.26 -27.97 31.37
N LEU A 694 2.30 -28.45 30.58
CA LEU A 694 1.21 -29.31 31.04
C LEU A 694 1.73 -30.57 31.74
N TYR A 695 2.70 -31.27 31.15
CA TYR A 695 3.30 -32.46 31.74
C TYR A 695 3.88 -32.20 33.14
N ARG A 696 4.58 -31.07 33.33
CA ARG A 696 5.16 -30.68 34.62
C ARG A 696 4.11 -30.44 35.71
N GLN A 697 3.03 -29.75 35.37
CA GLN A 697 1.96 -29.38 36.31
C GLN A 697 0.94 -30.50 36.58
N SER A 698 0.83 -31.49 35.70
CA SER A 698 -0.23 -32.50 35.70
C SER A 698 0.02 -33.71 36.61
N ARG A 699 -1.07 -34.42 36.97
CA ARG A 699 -1.02 -35.71 37.69
C ARG A 699 -0.72 -36.88 36.73
N GLN A 700 -0.45 -38.06 37.28
CA GLN A 700 -0.01 -39.23 36.49
C GLN A 700 -0.91 -39.56 35.29
N ALA A 701 -2.24 -39.49 35.43
CA ALA A 701 -3.18 -39.79 34.35
C ALA A 701 -3.07 -38.79 33.18
N GLU A 702 -2.93 -37.50 33.46
CA GLU A 702 -2.79 -36.44 32.46
C GLU A 702 -1.38 -36.41 31.85
N ARG A 703 -0.36 -36.81 32.61
CA ARG A 703 1.01 -36.96 32.09
C ARG A 703 1.10 -37.99 30.98
N ILE A 704 0.35 -39.09 31.07
CA ILE A 704 0.29 -40.11 30.01
C ILE A 704 -0.26 -39.49 28.73
N ARG A 705 -1.36 -38.72 28.82
CA ARG A 705 -1.93 -37.99 27.68
C ARG A 705 -0.95 -36.99 27.07
N CYS A 706 -0.20 -36.26 27.91
CA CYS A 706 0.86 -35.36 27.43
C CYS A 706 1.96 -36.11 26.67
N LEU A 707 2.35 -37.31 27.13
CA LEU A 707 3.32 -38.16 26.43
C LEU A 707 2.77 -38.62 25.08
N ASP A 708 1.50 -38.99 24.98
CA ASP A 708 0.87 -39.36 23.70
C ASP A 708 0.89 -38.18 22.71
N VAL A 709 0.68 -36.95 23.19
CA VAL A 709 0.79 -35.73 22.37
C VAL A 709 2.24 -35.48 21.95
N ILE A 710 3.21 -35.63 22.85
CA ILE A 710 4.65 -35.50 22.55
C ILE A 710 5.08 -36.53 21.49
N ASP A 711 4.62 -37.78 21.59
CA ASP A 711 4.91 -38.83 20.62
C ASP A 711 4.37 -38.48 19.24
N ARG A 712 3.15 -37.94 19.17
CA ARG A 712 2.57 -37.48 17.90
C ARG A 712 3.29 -36.26 17.33
N LEU A 713 3.69 -35.30 18.16
CA LEU A 713 4.53 -34.16 17.75
C LEU A 713 5.89 -34.62 17.21
N SER A 714 6.49 -35.64 17.84
CA SER A 714 7.72 -36.28 17.38
C SER A 714 7.54 -36.96 16.01
N GLN A 715 6.45 -37.72 15.84
CA GLN A 715 6.10 -38.35 14.55
C GLN A 715 5.80 -37.32 13.44
N ALA A 716 5.23 -36.16 13.81
CA ALA A 716 4.98 -35.07 12.89
C ALA A 716 6.27 -34.30 12.51
N GLY A 717 7.36 -34.46 13.27
CA GLY A 717 8.59 -33.70 13.07
C GLY A 717 8.50 -32.27 13.61
N ALA A 718 7.71 -32.03 14.67
CA ALA A 718 7.47 -30.70 15.22
C ALA A 718 8.79 -29.98 15.59
N TYR A 719 8.95 -28.77 15.09
CA TYR A 719 10.16 -27.99 15.24
C TYR A 719 10.44 -27.62 16.71
N GLY A 720 11.68 -27.81 17.15
CA GLY A 720 12.13 -27.47 18.50
C GLY A 720 11.86 -28.52 19.58
N LEU A 721 11.16 -29.63 19.28
CA LEU A 721 10.86 -30.68 20.26
C LEU A 721 12.12 -31.33 20.83
N THR A 722 13.10 -31.68 19.99
CA THR A 722 14.34 -32.33 20.45
C THR A 722 15.12 -31.43 21.42
N ALA A 723 15.29 -30.15 21.08
CA ALA A 723 15.97 -29.18 21.92
C ALA A 723 15.21 -28.92 23.23
N ALA A 724 13.87 -28.90 23.18
CA ALA A 724 13.04 -28.74 24.37
C ALA A 724 13.19 -29.94 25.32
N LEU A 725 13.17 -31.18 24.81
CA LEU A 725 13.36 -32.40 25.60
C LEU A 725 14.77 -32.54 26.18
N GLU A 726 15.80 -32.02 25.50
CA GLU A 726 17.17 -31.97 26.03
C GLU A 726 17.27 -31.11 27.29
N ASN A 727 16.48 -30.03 27.38
CA ASN A 727 16.39 -29.17 28.55
C ASN A 727 15.56 -29.78 29.71
N GLU A 728 14.89 -30.91 29.50
CA GLU A 728 14.14 -31.65 30.54
C GLU A 728 14.93 -32.79 31.19
N ARG A 729 16.16 -33.06 30.71
CA ARG A 729 17.10 -34.01 31.32
C ARG A 729 17.81 -33.39 32.51
#